data_AF-A0A843C283-F1
#
_entry.id   AF-A0A843C283-F1
#
_cell.length_a   1.000
_cell.length_b   1.000
_cell.length_c   1.000
_cell.angle_alpha   90.00
_cell.angle_beta   90.00
_cell.angle_gamma   90.00
#
_symmetry.space_group_name_H-M   'P 1'
#
loop_
_entity.id
_entity.type
_entity.pdbx_description
1 polymer ?
#
loop_
_entity_poly.entity_id
_entity_poly.type
_entity_poly.pdbx_seq_one_letter_code
_entity_poly.pdbx_strand_id
1 'polypeptide(L)'
;MRKRKMIAVLIFTLFLTSLCMNFLKSESKANTTDDVVAIEAKEDLVITLETNTTTIGKGGGVLANLTLDNQGINPASGVQVDFGLDGEYAEFSPTYPIQQNVALINPGSSLILNIEAMLNSSLTGDEQFDSADVCLVFDSSGSMSDEIDSVKAEFLAMTSRLTQTITSLRIGMIVYGWSKYSEYPTASPNNYVEFTDDFNTVNDLINELTANGGTEPWGDALYLANTWDWRDEVPKLLIIVGDEDCDPGLVVGVGSTADYINGSQLLNAVTNLKEKGIKINSVITGISGIVENQFNWIADYTGGECVNLEDLQSLPEPIDLPEIIESWTMSLTREFFVNLYANVTWTELDGDMNPIHNTQVSLYVIIDLAPPSIQVSYIITEESVNDFTLDLTITPRDLSGILSASLYWTDDDLNTPPDPTWHFVALTTKIGDSYIESFTGLTEGQNFSFYITALDTMSNLGITQIYNLTIQYNPKPFGTIVEFLFTSDDSNKTISFDMDTEIIGYLWIESEQALTFEFLPLVDFSTLLLHQEGDYSIYQITALGSNKFVSVKFYGDTSLTTIKVQWDYVHVVSREDINHIQWLIDEDVTNILVQSEVTDSEGGFLSVIMYDSQLIVRVHVYDSSWNKIGIATAAEALALDTGTYYFWVETILRTGRFSLYIGSTPQTTDDPYQTVAYGPSLASIISIFTLSLLAMSALAIKKRRK
;
A
#
# COMPACT_ATOMS: atom_id res chain seq x y z
N MET A 1 -21.35 -17.72 43.95
CA MET A 1 -19.87 -17.84 43.89
C MET A 1 -19.32 -18.20 42.51
N ARG A 2 -19.91 -19.12 41.74
CA ARG A 2 -19.42 -19.48 40.38
C ARG A 2 -19.39 -18.31 39.37
N LYS A 3 -20.46 -17.50 39.28
CA LYS A 3 -20.51 -16.33 38.37
C LYS A 3 -19.45 -15.25 38.66
N ARG A 4 -19.13 -14.99 39.94
CA ARG A 4 -18.07 -14.03 40.33
C ARG A 4 -16.67 -14.53 39.97
N LYS A 5 -16.43 -15.85 40.03
CA LYS A 5 -15.15 -16.43 39.57
C LYS A 5 -15.02 -16.39 38.05
N MET A 6 -16.11 -16.56 37.31
CA MET A 6 -16.10 -16.51 35.84
C MET A 6 -15.87 -15.08 35.31
N ILE A 7 -16.46 -14.06 35.94
CA ILE A 7 -16.21 -12.65 35.61
C ILE A 7 -14.77 -12.23 35.93
N ALA A 8 -14.21 -12.69 37.06
CA ALA A 8 -12.82 -12.40 37.40
C ALA A 8 -11.83 -13.06 36.44
N VAL A 9 -12.14 -14.27 35.93
CA VAL A 9 -11.34 -14.92 34.89
C VAL A 9 -11.45 -14.15 33.58
N LEU A 10 -12.65 -13.74 33.16
CA LEU A 10 -12.84 -12.98 31.91
C LEU A 10 -12.12 -11.63 31.92
N ILE A 11 -12.20 -10.88 33.03
CA ILE A 11 -11.50 -9.59 33.19
C ILE A 11 -9.98 -9.80 33.21
N PHE A 12 -9.50 -10.86 33.88
CA PHE A 12 -8.08 -11.16 33.91
C PHE A 12 -7.56 -11.61 32.54
N THR A 13 -8.35 -12.37 31.77
CA THR A 13 -8.01 -12.77 30.40
C THR A 13 -7.99 -11.57 29.46
N LEU A 14 -8.98 -10.67 29.53
CA LEU A 14 -9.02 -9.41 28.74
C LEU A 14 -7.84 -8.49 29.08
N PHE A 15 -7.46 -8.40 30.35
CA PHE A 15 -6.29 -7.63 30.79
C PHE A 15 -4.98 -8.27 30.31
N LEU A 16 -4.87 -9.60 30.33
CA LEU A 16 -3.68 -10.30 29.83
C LEU A 16 -3.54 -10.21 28.31
N THR A 17 -4.65 -10.27 27.55
CA THR A 17 -4.63 -10.08 26.09
C THR A 17 -4.27 -8.65 25.71
N SER A 18 -4.75 -7.64 26.46
CA SER A 18 -4.34 -6.25 26.28
C SER A 18 -2.86 -6.03 26.62
N LEU A 19 -2.35 -6.66 27.69
CA LEU A 19 -0.95 -6.58 28.08
C LEU A 19 -0.02 -7.31 27.08
N CYS A 20 -0.45 -8.44 26.51
CA CYS A 20 0.29 -9.17 25.48
C CYS A 20 0.29 -8.43 24.12
N MET A 21 -0.81 -7.77 23.75
CA MET A 21 -0.85 -6.88 22.57
C MET A 21 0.12 -5.70 22.73
N ASN A 22 0.25 -5.15 23.95
CA ASN A 22 1.21 -4.09 24.23
C ASN A 22 2.67 -4.57 24.30
N PHE A 23 2.92 -5.82 24.69
CA PHE A 23 4.27 -6.41 24.69
C PHE A 23 4.75 -6.83 23.30
N LEU A 24 3.85 -7.30 22.41
CA LEU A 24 4.18 -7.58 21.01
C LEU A 24 4.45 -6.28 20.21
N LYS A 25 3.95 -5.15 20.68
CA LYS A 25 4.32 -3.82 20.18
C LYS A 25 5.66 -3.28 20.71
N SER A 26 6.34 -3.96 21.65
CA SER A 26 7.48 -3.37 22.39
C SER A 26 8.86 -3.99 22.15
N GLU A 27 9.07 -4.73 21.07
CA GLU A 27 10.41 -5.09 20.58
C GLU A 27 10.82 -4.31 19.32
N SER A 28 10.57 -3.01 19.31
CA SER A 28 11.49 -2.01 18.72
C SER A 28 11.29 -0.70 19.50
N LYS A 29 12.33 -0.24 20.19
CA LYS A 29 12.30 1.04 20.90
C LYS A 29 13.51 1.88 20.50
N ALA A 30 13.25 2.92 19.72
CA ALA A 30 13.44 4.30 20.18
C ALA A 30 12.49 5.25 19.41
N ASN A 31 11.62 5.95 20.17
CA ASN A 31 10.84 7.17 19.91
C ASN A 31 10.01 7.26 18.61
N THR A 32 8.68 7.17 18.65
CA THR A 32 7.78 8.23 19.16
C THR A 32 6.45 7.71 19.76
N THR A 33 6.02 8.42 20.82
CA THR A 33 4.63 8.67 21.31
C THR A 33 3.60 7.53 21.39
N ASP A 34 3.60 6.81 22.52
CA ASP A 34 2.57 6.97 23.56
C ASP A 34 2.96 6.14 24.79
N ASP A 35 3.79 6.73 25.63
CA ASP A 35 3.94 6.39 27.04
C ASP A 35 4.59 7.61 27.68
N VAL A 36 3.87 8.28 28.57
CA VAL A 36 4.47 9.20 29.55
C VAL A 36 5.42 8.35 30.39
N VAL A 37 6.68 8.27 29.95
CA VAL A 37 7.76 7.73 30.76
C VAL A 37 8.00 8.77 31.85
N ALA A 38 7.31 8.61 32.97
CA ALA A 38 7.68 9.24 34.23
C ALA A 38 9.05 8.70 34.64
N ILE A 39 10.11 9.30 34.10
CA ILE A 39 11.40 9.35 34.77
C ILE A 39 11.14 10.24 35.99
N GLU A 40 10.93 9.65 37.16
CA GLU A 40 10.98 10.37 38.44
C GLU A 40 12.42 10.90 38.66
N ALA A 41 12.78 11.96 37.96
CA ALA A 41 13.53 13.06 38.51
C ALA A 41 12.50 14.18 38.72
N LYS A 42 12.47 14.78 39.91
CA LYS A 42 11.61 15.91 40.24
C LYS A 42 11.88 17.07 39.28
N GLU A 43 11.17 17.14 38.16
CA GLU A 43 11.08 18.38 37.41
C GLU A 43 9.87 19.13 37.95
N ASP A 44 10.16 20.06 38.86
CA ASP A 44 9.19 20.95 39.50
C ASP A 44 8.46 21.83 38.46
N LEU A 45 8.98 21.96 37.24
CA LEU A 45 8.37 22.72 36.14
C LEU A 45 8.01 21.77 34.97
N VAL A 46 6.71 21.55 34.74
CA VAL A 46 6.20 20.81 33.59
C VAL A 46 6.12 21.76 32.40
N ILE A 47 6.71 21.37 31.27
CA ILE A 47 6.82 22.20 30.07
C ILE A 47 6.15 21.47 28.91
N THR A 48 5.14 22.10 28.32
CA THR A 48 4.38 21.54 27.20
C THR A 48 4.32 22.55 26.07
N LEU A 49 4.63 22.13 24.84
CA LEU A 49 4.47 22.94 23.64
C LEU A 49 3.36 22.32 22.78
N GLU A 50 2.32 23.09 22.48
CA GLU A 50 1.16 22.64 21.71
C GLU A 50 0.85 23.65 20.60
N THR A 51 0.21 23.23 19.51
CA THR A 51 -0.23 24.13 18.43
C THR A 51 -1.74 24.07 18.20
N ASN A 52 -2.28 25.12 17.58
CA ASN A 52 -3.68 25.13 17.13
C ASN A 52 -3.91 24.33 15.83
N THR A 53 -2.85 24.15 15.04
CA THR A 53 -2.81 23.38 13.80
C THR A 53 -1.39 22.82 13.60
N THR A 54 -1.27 21.69 12.90
CA THR A 54 0.02 21.06 12.59
C THR A 54 0.54 21.46 11.21
N THR A 55 -0.16 22.35 10.48
CA THR A 55 0.14 22.69 9.09
C THR A 55 0.21 24.21 8.83
N ILE A 56 1.13 24.64 7.96
CA ILE A 56 1.30 26.01 7.44
C ILE A 56 1.09 25.97 5.92
N GLY A 57 0.16 26.76 5.42
CA GLY A 57 -0.18 26.82 3.99
C GLY A 57 -0.03 28.24 3.46
N LYS A 58 -0.47 28.47 2.22
CA LYS A 58 -0.37 29.77 1.55
C LYS A 58 -1.13 30.85 2.36
N GLY A 59 -0.38 31.75 2.98
CA GLY A 59 -0.90 32.83 3.83
C GLY A 59 -1.39 32.38 5.22
N GLY A 60 -1.09 31.15 5.63
CA GLY A 60 -1.39 30.60 6.95
C GLY A 60 -0.24 30.76 7.94
N GLY A 61 -0.54 30.54 9.22
CA GLY A 61 0.42 30.48 10.32
C GLY A 61 -0.05 29.51 11.40
N VAL A 62 0.92 28.96 12.13
CA VAL A 62 0.72 28.06 13.25
C VAL A 62 1.00 28.82 14.53
N LEU A 63 -0.04 28.96 15.36
CA LEU A 63 0.08 29.51 16.70
C LEU A 63 0.44 28.38 17.66
N ALA A 64 1.63 28.44 18.24
CA ALA A 64 2.08 27.54 19.27
C ALA A 64 2.00 28.20 20.65
N ASN A 65 1.53 27.42 21.62
CA ASN A 65 1.39 27.80 23.01
C ASN A 65 2.37 26.95 23.85
N LEU A 66 3.35 27.60 24.46
CA LEU A 66 4.24 27.00 25.44
C LEU A 66 3.65 27.19 26.84
N THR A 67 3.20 26.11 27.46
CA THR A 67 2.71 26.08 28.84
C THR A 67 3.85 25.72 29.78
N LEU A 68 4.09 26.58 30.77
CA LEU A 68 5.04 26.39 31.86
C LEU A 68 4.25 26.23 33.16
N ASP A 69 4.15 25.02 33.69
CA ASP A 69 3.36 24.70 34.88
C ASP A 69 4.27 24.30 36.05
N ASN A 70 4.41 25.17 37.04
CA ASN A 70 5.25 24.90 38.20
C ASN A 70 4.49 24.04 39.22
N GLN A 71 4.63 22.72 39.11
CA GLN A 71 4.07 21.73 40.03
C GLN A 71 4.96 21.46 41.26
N GLY A 72 6.11 22.12 41.30
CA GLY A 72 7.09 22.04 42.37
C GLY A 72 6.69 22.68 43.69
N ILE A 73 7.63 22.63 44.63
CA ILE A 73 7.48 23.32 45.93
C ILE A 73 8.23 24.65 45.97
N ASN A 74 9.15 24.87 45.03
CA ASN A 74 9.99 26.06 44.95
C ASN A 74 9.58 26.96 43.77
N PRO A 75 9.69 28.30 43.87
CA PRO A 75 9.46 29.18 42.73
C PRO A 75 10.52 28.98 41.65
N ALA A 76 10.10 29.00 40.38
CA ALA A 76 11.01 29.06 39.22
C ALA A 76 11.25 30.54 38.87
N SER A 77 12.50 30.98 38.91
CA SER A 77 12.89 32.37 38.70
C SER A 77 13.84 32.53 37.51
N GLY A 78 13.85 33.73 36.93
CA GLY A 78 14.71 34.03 35.78
C GLY A 78 14.49 33.06 34.62
N VAL A 79 13.23 32.70 34.37
CA VAL A 79 12.87 31.76 33.30
C VAL A 79 13.09 32.47 31.97
N GLN A 80 13.95 31.90 31.13
CA GLN A 80 14.26 32.36 29.79
C GLN A 80 13.76 31.32 28.80
N VAL A 81 13.00 31.78 27.81
CA VAL A 81 12.53 30.96 26.71
C VAL A 81 13.06 31.54 25.42
N ASP A 82 13.76 30.73 24.64
CA ASP A 82 14.23 31.07 23.29
C ASP A 82 13.60 30.11 22.29
N PHE A 83 12.71 30.64 21.44
CA PHE A 83 12.07 29.86 20.39
C PHE A 83 12.98 29.75 19.16
N GLY A 84 12.93 28.63 18.47
CA GLY A 84 13.66 28.43 17.21
C GLY A 84 12.87 27.60 16.22
N LEU A 85 13.24 27.73 14.95
CA LEU A 85 12.74 26.94 13.83
C LEU A 85 13.93 26.30 13.13
N ASP A 86 13.79 25.05 12.71
CA ASP A 86 14.72 24.42 11.78
C ASP A 86 14.21 24.58 10.35
N GLY A 87 15.05 25.07 9.45
CA GLY A 87 14.75 25.27 8.03
C GLY A 87 14.42 26.71 7.64
N GLU A 88 14.49 27.01 6.34
CA GLU A 88 14.29 28.36 5.79
C GLU A 88 12.85 28.64 5.34
N TYR A 89 11.95 27.67 5.48
CA TYR A 89 10.61 27.73 4.88
C TYR A 89 9.54 28.39 5.77
N ALA A 90 9.83 28.50 7.07
CA ALA A 90 8.99 29.25 8.00
C ALA A 90 9.79 30.38 8.64
N GLU A 91 9.09 31.44 9.01
CA GLU A 91 9.62 32.51 9.84
C GLU A 91 8.70 32.77 11.02
N PHE A 92 9.22 33.39 12.07
CA PHE A 92 8.37 33.81 13.18
C PHE A 92 7.60 35.08 12.83
N SER A 93 6.32 35.06 13.16
CA SER A 93 5.45 36.24 13.19
C SER A 93 6.10 37.33 14.04
N PRO A 94 6.20 38.58 13.55
CA PRO A 94 6.73 39.68 14.35
C PRO A 94 5.80 40.06 15.52
N THR A 95 4.60 39.47 15.57
CA THR A 95 3.61 39.67 16.65
C THR A 95 4.12 39.21 18.01
N TYR A 96 4.93 38.14 18.05
CA TYR A 96 5.40 37.53 19.29
C TYR A 96 6.94 37.57 19.34
N PRO A 97 7.55 37.99 20.46
CA PRO A 97 9.00 37.97 20.59
C PRO A 97 9.54 36.54 20.68
N ILE A 98 10.57 36.25 19.90
CA ILE A 98 11.28 34.94 19.89
C ILE A 98 11.94 34.65 21.24
N GLN A 99 12.44 35.69 21.90
CA GLN A 99 13.00 35.59 23.26
C GLN A 99 12.02 36.17 24.28
N GLN A 100 11.60 35.34 25.23
CA GLN A 100 10.65 35.70 26.27
C GLN A 100 11.27 35.46 27.64
N ASN A 101 11.17 36.47 28.53
CA ASN A 101 11.74 36.41 29.87
C ASN A 101 10.62 36.52 30.90
N VAL A 102 10.58 35.58 31.84
CA VAL A 102 9.60 35.52 32.91
C VAL A 102 10.34 35.57 34.24
N ALA A 103 10.06 36.62 35.01
CA ALA A 103 10.81 36.87 36.25
C ALA A 103 10.62 35.76 37.29
N LEU A 104 9.38 35.26 37.45
CA LEU A 104 9.01 34.31 38.48
C LEU A 104 7.74 33.54 38.12
N ILE A 105 7.72 32.23 38.35
CA ILE A 105 6.56 31.35 38.32
C ILE A 105 6.44 30.69 39.70
N ASN A 106 5.38 31.03 40.44
CA ASN A 106 5.18 30.50 41.79
C ASN A 106 4.71 29.03 41.77
N PRO A 107 4.97 28.26 42.84
CA PRO A 107 4.40 26.93 43.02
C PRO A 107 2.88 26.90 42.80
N GLY A 108 2.41 25.93 42.03
CA GLY A 108 0.99 25.74 41.68
C GLY A 108 0.44 26.76 40.68
N SER A 109 1.30 27.55 40.03
CA SER A 109 0.89 28.49 38.98
C SER A 109 1.37 28.02 37.62
N SER A 110 0.59 28.33 36.59
CA SER A 110 0.93 28.07 35.19
C SER A 110 0.99 29.37 34.40
N LEU A 111 1.85 29.40 33.38
CA LEU A 111 1.99 30.50 32.44
C LEU A 111 1.95 29.97 31.01
N ILE A 112 1.29 30.70 30.12
CA ILE A 112 1.26 30.39 28.69
C ILE A 112 1.99 31.49 27.94
N LEU A 113 2.95 31.09 27.12
CA LEU A 113 3.68 31.94 26.19
C LEU A 113 3.30 31.55 24.78
N ASN A 114 3.07 32.54 23.92
CA ASN A 114 2.66 32.29 22.54
C ASN A 114 3.81 32.60 21.59
N ILE A 115 3.90 31.83 20.52
CA ILE A 115 4.73 32.09 19.36
C ILE A 115 3.93 31.70 18.12
N GLU A 116 4.13 32.40 17.01
CA GLU A 116 3.46 32.07 15.75
C GLU A 116 4.53 31.87 14.68
N ALA A 117 4.56 30.69 14.08
CA ALA A 117 5.36 30.40 12.90
C ALA A 117 4.48 30.58 11.67
N MET A 118 4.97 31.29 10.66
CA MET A 118 4.27 31.52 9.40
C MET A 118 5.14 31.08 8.24
N LEU A 119 4.52 30.88 7.08
CA LEU A 119 5.27 30.65 5.86
C LEU A 119 6.23 31.81 5.66
N ASN A 120 7.49 31.52 5.33
CA ASN A 120 8.47 32.56 5.03
C ASN A 120 7.90 33.47 3.93
N SER A 121 7.88 34.77 4.15
CA SER A 121 7.32 35.74 3.21
C SER A 121 8.03 35.78 1.84
N SER A 122 9.23 35.20 1.72
CA SER A 122 9.86 34.95 0.42
C SER A 122 9.23 33.81 -0.36
N LEU A 123 8.45 32.95 0.31
CA LEU A 123 7.72 31.85 -0.29
C LEU A 123 6.30 32.29 -0.66
N THR A 124 6.00 32.20 -1.93
CA THR A 124 4.72 32.49 -2.58
C THR A 124 3.88 31.23 -2.76
N GLY A 125 4.47 30.04 -2.56
CA GLY A 125 3.84 28.76 -2.87
C GLY A 125 3.85 28.43 -4.37
N ASP A 126 4.30 29.37 -5.19
CA ASP A 126 4.53 29.19 -6.62
C ASP A 126 6.04 29.02 -6.90
N GLU A 127 6.89 28.96 -5.86
CA GLU A 127 8.32 28.64 -6.03
C GLU A 127 8.45 27.25 -6.63
N GLN A 128 9.01 27.21 -7.83
CA GLN A 128 9.73 26.05 -8.29
C GLN A 128 10.98 25.98 -7.41
N PHE A 129 11.11 24.96 -6.56
CA PHE A 129 12.34 24.86 -5.78
C PHE A 129 13.47 24.56 -6.75
N ASP A 130 14.44 25.46 -6.73
CA ASP A 130 15.63 25.36 -7.55
C ASP A 130 16.57 24.25 -7.08
N SER A 131 16.26 23.46 -6.04
CA SER A 131 17.16 22.42 -5.51
C SER A 131 16.43 21.14 -5.13
N ALA A 132 17.02 19.99 -5.45
CA ALA A 132 16.59 18.67 -5.00
C ALA A 132 17.77 17.70 -5.01
N ASP A 133 17.69 16.65 -4.18
CA ASP A 133 18.56 15.48 -4.27
C ASP A 133 17.73 14.28 -4.76
N VAL A 134 18.16 13.67 -5.87
CA VAL A 134 17.47 12.52 -6.48
C VAL A 134 18.43 11.34 -6.57
N CYS A 135 18.12 10.24 -5.88
CA CYS A 135 18.85 8.98 -5.97
C CYS A 135 18.09 8.02 -6.90
N LEU A 136 18.77 7.51 -7.91
CA LEU A 136 18.24 6.56 -8.87
C LEU A 136 18.81 5.18 -8.53
N VAL A 137 17.96 4.23 -8.16
CA VAL A 137 18.34 2.86 -7.81
C VAL A 137 17.83 1.93 -8.91
N PHE A 138 18.76 1.34 -9.64
CA PHE A 138 18.49 0.71 -10.92
C PHE A 138 18.84 -0.77 -10.89
N ASP A 139 17.88 -1.60 -11.28
CA ASP A 139 18.12 -3.00 -11.54
C ASP A 139 18.79 -3.24 -12.90
N SER A 140 19.89 -3.96 -12.89
CA SER A 140 20.61 -4.36 -14.10
C SER A 140 20.86 -5.88 -14.14
N SER A 141 20.00 -6.65 -13.47
CA SER A 141 19.98 -8.11 -13.49
C SER A 141 19.76 -8.67 -14.91
N GLY A 142 19.79 -10.00 -15.03
CA GLY A 142 19.58 -10.67 -16.31
C GLY A 142 18.14 -10.64 -16.80
N SER A 143 17.15 -10.50 -15.92
CA SER A 143 15.71 -10.46 -16.26
C SER A 143 15.35 -9.20 -17.03
N MET A 144 15.95 -8.06 -16.67
CA MET A 144 15.81 -6.74 -17.31
C MET A 144 16.30 -6.66 -18.77
N SER A 145 16.63 -7.79 -19.43
CA SER A 145 17.30 -7.79 -20.74
C SER A 145 16.47 -7.23 -21.89
N ASP A 146 15.15 -7.32 -21.80
CA ASP A 146 14.24 -6.81 -22.83
C ASP A 146 13.89 -5.33 -22.57
N GLU A 147 14.06 -4.86 -21.34
CA GLU A 147 13.62 -3.55 -20.85
C GLU A 147 14.78 -2.54 -20.78
N ILE A 148 16.01 -3.00 -20.49
CA ILE A 148 17.09 -2.11 -20.04
C ILE A 148 17.41 -0.97 -21.02
N ASP A 149 17.35 -1.21 -22.33
CA ASP A 149 17.61 -0.16 -23.32
C ASP A 149 16.49 0.89 -23.36
N SER A 150 15.23 0.47 -23.18
CA SER A 150 14.09 1.39 -23.05
C SER A 150 14.22 2.21 -21.78
N VAL A 151 14.46 1.55 -20.65
CA VAL A 151 14.58 2.23 -19.36
C VAL A 151 15.77 3.18 -19.36
N LYS A 152 16.93 2.82 -19.95
CA LYS A 152 18.07 3.74 -20.15
C LYS A 152 17.67 5.02 -20.90
N ALA A 153 16.92 4.87 -21.99
CA ALA A 153 16.48 6.02 -22.80
C ALA A 153 15.58 6.96 -21.98
N GLU A 154 14.64 6.40 -21.21
CA GLU A 154 13.78 7.18 -20.31
C GLU A 154 14.59 7.90 -19.24
N PHE A 155 15.53 7.22 -18.59
CA PHE A 155 16.36 7.84 -17.55
C PHE A 155 17.23 8.98 -18.10
N LEU A 156 17.79 8.85 -19.31
CA LEU A 156 18.52 9.95 -19.95
C LEU A 156 17.61 11.14 -20.30
N ALA A 157 16.37 10.87 -20.74
CA ALA A 157 15.39 11.93 -21.00
C ALA A 157 14.99 12.64 -19.70
N MET A 158 14.77 11.88 -18.63
CA MET A 158 14.47 12.36 -17.29
C MET A 158 15.61 13.22 -16.72
N THR A 159 16.87 12.76 -16.73
CA THR A 159 18.00 13.58 -16.24
C THR A 159 18.08 14.89 -17.04
N SER A 160 17.85 14.86 -18.35
CA SER A 160 17.80 16.07 -19.17
C SER A 160 16.65 17.01 -18.81
N ARG A 161 15.45 16.51 -18.46
CA ARG A 161 14.30 17.33 -18.04
C ARG A 161 14.55 17.96 -16.67
N LEU A 162 14.89 17.14 -15.68
CA LEU A 162 15.12 17.60 -14.31
C LEU A 162 16.23 18.67 -14.23
N THR A 163 17.29 18.53 -15.01
CA THR A 163 18.41 19.49 -15.03
C THR A 163 18.08 20.82 -15.72
N GLN A 164 17.03 20.86 -16.55
CA GLN A 164 16.49 22.10 -17.11
C GLN A 164 15.50 22.77 -16.15
N THR A 165 14.85 21.99 -15.30
CA THR A 165 13.79 22.43 -14.39
C THR A 165 14.32 22.85 -13.01
N ILE A 166 15.38 22.20 -12.50
CA ILE A 166 15.90 22.37 -11.14
C ILE A 166 17.37 22.84 -11.17
N THR A 167 17.63 24.10 -10.83
CA THR A 167 18.93 24.77 -10.99
C THR A 167 20.10 24.17 -10.18
N SER A 168 19.80 23.60 -9.01
CA SER A 168 20.69 23.08 -7.95
C SER A 168 20.29 21.64 -7.61
N LEU A 169 20.07 20.87 -8.67
CA LEU A 169 19.83 19.43 -8.62
C LEU A 169 21.14 18.68 -8.35
N ARG A 170 21.10 17.69 -7.46
CA ARG A 170 22.14 16.64 -7.38
C ARG A 170 21.49 15.31 -7.69
N ILE A 171 22.10 14.56 -8.62
CA ILE A 171 21.66 13.19 -8.92
C ILE A 171 22.73 12.24 -8.44
N GLY A 172 22.32 11.21 -7.72
CA GLY A 172 23.12 10.02 -7.45
C GLY A 172 22.47 8.82 -8.11
N MET A 173 23.25 7.78 -8.40
CA MET A 173 22.77 6.56 -9.04
C MET A 173 23.43 5.33 -8.43
N ILE A 174 22.65 4.29 -8.16
CA ILE A 174 23.10 2.99 -7.66
C ILE A 174 22.59 1.92 -8.62
N VAL A 175 23.44 1.00 -9.01
CA VAL A 175 23.11 -0.14 -9.86
C VAL A 175 23.26 -1.42 -9.04
N TYR A 176 22.18 -2.18 -8.88
CA TYR A 176 22.19 -3.50 -8.27
C TYR A 176 22.01 -4.58 -9.34
N GLY A 177 22.31 -5.83 -8.97
CA GLY A 177 22.21 -6.99 -9.87
C GLY A 177 23.20 -7.00 -11.03
N TRP A 178 24.15 -6.06 -11.10
CA TRP A 178 25.02 -5.89 -12.25
C TRP A 178 26.34 -6.66 -12.21
N SER A 179 26.41 -7.79 -12.91
CA SER A 179 27.59 -8.67 -12.92
C SER A 179 28.84 -8.09 -13.58
N LYS A 180 28.75 -6.98 -14.34
CA LYS A 180 29.93 -6.31 -14.94
C LYS A 180 31.00 -5.95 -13.89
N TYR A 181 30.55 -5.51 -12.72
CA TYR A 181 31.43 -5.12 -11.62
C TYR A 181 31.13 -5.93 -10.35
N SER A 182 29.88 -5.97 -9.92
CA SER A 182 29.40 -6.75 -8.77
C SER A 182 27.88 -6.74 -8.75
N GLU A 183 27.23 -7.89 -8.52
CA GLU A 183 25.77 -7.94 -8.32
C GLU A 183 25.35 -7.19 -7.03
N TYR A 184 26.27 -7.10 -6.06
CA TYR A 184 26.08 -6.37 -4.81
C TYR A 184 26.64 -4.94 -4.92
N PRO A 185 25.81 -3.88 -4.83
CA PRO A 185 26.27 -2.50 -5.02
C PRO A 185 27.26 -2.06 -3.93
N THR A 186 27.18 -2.63 -2.73
CA THR A 186 28.07 -2.33 -1.59
C THR A 186 29.49 -2.88 -1.77
N ALA A 187 29.72 -3.81 -2.71
CA ALA A 187 31.02 -4.45 -2.91
C ALA A 187 31.90 -3.75 -3.97
N SER A 188 31.35 -2.85 -4.76
CA SER A 188 32.06 -2.21 -5.86
C SER A 188 31.68 -0.73 -6.00
N PRO A 189 32.65 0.21 -5.90
CA PRO A 189 32.39 1.62 -6.13
C PRO A 189 32.07 1.96 -7.60
N ASN A 190 32.25 1.03 -8.54
CA ASN A 190 31.88 1.22 -9.94
C ASN A 190 30.38 0.95 -10.20
N ASN A 191 29.65 0.46 -9.20
CA ASN A 191 28.20 0.25 -9.29
C ASN A 191 27.40 1.51 -9.01
N TYR A 192 28.03 2.62 -8.61
CA TYR A 192 27.30 3.80 -8.22
C TYR A 192 28.07 5.09 -8.49
N VAL A 193 27.31 6.16 -8.58
CA VAL A 193 27.77 7.55 -8.58
C VAL A 193 27.07 8.20 -7.40
N GLU A 194 27.81 8.63 -6.39
CA GLU A 194 27.25 9.42 -5.28
C GLU A 194 26.72 10.76 -5.81
N PHE A 195 25.96 11.49 -4.98
CA PHE A 195 25.36 12.77 -5.38
C PHE A 195 26.34 13.72 -6.06
N THR A 196 26.02 14.09 -7.30
CA THR A 196 26.82 15.01 -8.11
C THR A 196 25.93 15.96 -8.91
N ASP A 197 26.48 17.13 -9.23
CA ASP A 197 25.95 18.09 -10.21
C ASP A 197 26.57 17.88 -11.61
N ASP A 198 27.52 16.96 -11.78
CA ASP A 198 28.04 16.54 -13.08
C ASP A 198 27.20 15.40 -13.65
N PHE A 199 26.08 15.77 -14.28
CA PHE A 199 25.15 14.82 -14.88
C PHE A 199 25.77 14.00 -16.02
N ASN A 200 26.92 14.40 -16.57
CA ASN A 200 27.63 13.55 -17.54
C ASN A 200 28.12 12.27 -16.90
N THR A 201 28.61 12.33 -15.66
CA THR A 201 29.06 11.13 -14.93
C THR A 201 27.90 10.15 -14.67
N VAL A 202 26.71 10.68 -14.36
CA VAL A 202 25.49 9.86 -14.21
C VAL A 202 25.06 9.28 -15.56
N ASN A 203 25.01 10.10 -16.60
CA ASN A 203 24.64 9.65 -17.95
C ASN A 203 25.62 8.61 -18.51
N ASP A 204 26.92 8.73 -18.21
CA ASP A 204 27.94 7.76 -18.59
C ASP A 204 27.66 6.41 -17.91
N LEU A 205 27.33 6.39 -16.61
CA LEU A 205 26.93 5.16 -15.92
C LEU A 205 25.66 4.56 -16.51
N ILE A 206 24.62 5.37 -16.79
CA ILE A 206 23.39 4.91 -17.45
C ILE A 206 23.71 4.25 -18.79
N ASN A 207 24.52 4.90 -19.63
CA ASN A 207 24.89 4.37 -20.95
C ASN A 207 25.67 3.06 -20.87
N GLU A 208 26.44 2.84 -19.81
CA GLU A 208 27.19 1.61 -19.57
C GLU A 208 26.33 0.42 -19.14
N LEU A 209 25.11 0.66 -18.65
CA LEU A 209 24.20 -0.38 -18.15
C LEU A 209 23.97 -1.48 -19.19
N THR A 210 24.00 -2.71 -18.71
CA THR A 210 23.78 -3.94 -19.49
C THR A 210 23.13 -4.96 -18.59
N ALA A 211 22.02 -5.56 -19.03
CA ALA A 211 21.30 -6.57 -18.26
C ALA A 211 22.16 -7.83 -18.15
N ASN A 212 22.78 -8.02 -16.99
CA ASN A 212 23.58 -9.20 -16.69
C ASN A 212 23.70 -9.40 -15.18
N GLY A 213 23.37 -10.59 -14.71
CA GLY A 213 23.45 -10.97 -13.31
C GLY A 213 22.36 -11.98 -12.99
N GLY A 214 22.30 -12.40 -11.73
CA GLY A 214 21.25 -13.31 -11.27
C GLY A 214 20.91 -13.16 -9.79
N THR A 215 21.16 -11.98 -9.22
CA THR A 215 20.79 -11.64 -7.83
C THR A 215 20.30 -10.20 -7.80
N GLU A 216 19.25 -9.88 -7.05
CA GLU A 216 18.71 -8.52 -6.89
C GLU A 216 18.73 -7.98 -5.45
N PRO A 217 19.92 -7.65 -4.92
CA PRO A 217 20.08 -7.23 -3.54
C PRO A 217 19.73 -5.75 -3.35
N TRP A 218 18.54 -5.31 -3.77
CA TRP A 218 18.17 -3.89 -3.70
C TRP A 218 18.06 -3.36 -2.26
N GLY A 219 17.87 -4.22 -1.26
CA GLY A 219 18.04 -3.85 0.15
C GLY A 219 19.44 -3.29 0.46
N ASP A 220 20.50 -3.84 -0.15
CA ASP A 220 21.87 -3.31 -0.04
C ASP A 220 22.00 -1.97 -0.76
N ALA A 221 21.25 -1.74 -1.84
CA ALA A 221 21.21 -0.44 -2.52
C ALA A 221 20.57 0.64 -1.63
N LEU A 222 19.46 0.34 -0.96
CA LEU A 222 18.83 1.24 0.01
C LEU A 222 19.75 1.50 1.22
N TYR A 223 20.46 0.46 1.69
CA TYR A 223 21.49 0.63 2.73
C TYR A 223 22.62 1.55 2.25
N LEU A 224 23.10 1.40 1.01
CA LEU A 224 24.14 2.25 0.45
C LEU A 224 23.66 3.71 0.31
N ALA A 225 22.45 3.94 -0.19
CA ALA A 225 21.84 5.27 -0.28
C ALA A 225 21.75 5.96 1.09
N ASN A 226 21.50 5.19 2.17
CA ASN A 226 21.54 5.71 3.53
C ASN A 226 22.91 6.25 3.95
N THR A 227 24.00 5.84 3.33
CA THR A 227 25.36 6.31 3.69
C THR A 227 25.74 7.63 3.03
N TRP A 228 24.96 8.10 2.05
CA TRP A 228 25.26 9.30 1.28
C TRP A 228 24.89 10.61 2.01
N ASP A 229 25.49 11.71 1.54
CA ASP A 229 25.34 13.06 2.07
C ASP A 229 24.13 13.80 1.47
N TRP A 230 22.94 13.39 1.88
CA TRP A 230 21.69 14.07 1.57
C TRP A 230 21.65 15.46 2.22
N ARG A 231 21.35 16.51 1.47
CA ARG A 231 21.21 17.88 1.99
C ARG A 231 19.99 17.97 2.90
N ASP A 232 20.16 18.40 4.13
CA ASP A 232 19.06 18.47 5.10
C ASP A 232 17.94 19.42 4.62
N GLU A 233 18.33 20.51 3.97
CA GLU A 233 17.50 21.63 3.52
C GLU A 233 16.94 21.50 2.11
N VAL A 234 16.97 20.32 1.50
CA VAL A 234 16.36 20.11 0.17
C VAL A 234 15.42 18.91 0.16
N PRO A 235 14.45 18.88 -0.77
CA PRO A 235 13.66 17.71 -1.08
C PRO A 235 14.52 16.52 -1.50
N LYS A 236 14.18 15.33 -0.99
CA LYS A 236 14.96 14.10 -1.18
C LYS A 236 14.09 13.00 -1.78
N LEU A 237 14.42 12.59 -3.00
CA LEU A 237 13.75 11.49 -3.69
C LEU A 237 14.71 10.32 -3.84
N LEU A 238 14.23 9.11 -3.56
CA LEU A 238 14.84 7.89 -4.06
C LEU A 238 13.85 7.22 -5.01
N ILE A 239 14.32 6.84 -6.19
CA ILE A 239 13.51 6.15 -7.19
C ILE A 239 14.14 4.80 -7.40
N ILE A 240 13.41 3.73 -7.10
CA ILE A 240 13.86 2.36 -7.31
C ILE A 240 13.10 1.73 -8.46
N VAL A 241 13.83 1.06 -9.36
CA VAL A 241 13.27 0.32 -10.49
C VAL A 241 13.73 -1.13 -10.41
N GLY A 242 12.83 -2.08 -10.64
CA GLY A 242 13.14 -3.52 -10.70
C GLY A 242 11.92 -4.36 -11.09
N ASP A 243 12.16 -5.63 -11.40
CA ASP A 243 11.13 -6.59 -11.83
C ASP A 243 10.99 -7.83 -10.93
N GLU A 244 11.88 -8.06 -9.97
CA GLU A 244 11.80 -9.13 -8.97
C GLU A 244 11.99 -8.67 -7.50
N ASP A 245 11.68 -9.60 -6.59
CA ASP A 245 11.69 -9.35 -5.15
C ASP A 245 13.12 -9.26 -4.61
N CYS A 246 13.28 -8.66 -3.42
CA CYS A 246 14.62 -8.48 -2.86
C CYS A 246 15.33 -9.83 -2.68
N ASP A 247 16.57 -9.93 -3.13
CA ASP A 247 17.48 -11.00 -2.72
C ASP A 247 18.28 -10.63 -1.47
N PRO A 248 18.87 -11.62 -0.77
CA PRO A 248 19.81 -11.36 0.30
C PRO A 248 21.10 -10.70 -0.25
N GLY A 249 21.39 -9.51 0.28
CA GLY A 249 22.61 -8.77 0.04
C GLY A 249 23.78 -9.13 0.96
N LEU A 250 24.83 -8.30 0.93
CA LEU A 250 26.00 -8.42 1.80
C LEU A 250 25.82 -7.70 3.14
N VAL A 251 24.79 -6.86 3.25
CA VAL A 251 24.46 -6.12 4.48
C VAL A 251 23.02 -6.39 4.91
N VAL A 252 22.06 -6.24 3.99
CA VAL A 252 20.64 -6.52 4.20
C VAL A 252 20.33 -7.94 3.75
N GLY A 253 19.71 -8.76 4.60
CA GLY A 253 19.43 -10.17 4.33
C GLY A 253 20.56 -11.13 4.73
N VAL A 254 21.62 -10.65 5.39
CA VAL A 254 22.77 -11.50 5.75
C VAL A 254 22.37 -12.56 6.78
N GLY A 255 22.42 -13.82 6.37
CA GLY A 255 22.28 -14.98 7.25
C GLY A 255 20.84 -15.43 7.52
N SER A 256 19.83 -14.85 6.85
CA SER A 256 18.43 -15.22 7.01
C SER A 256 17.59 -14.77 5.83
N THR A 257 16.73 -15.66 5.32
CA THR A 257 15.76 -15.30 4.28
C THR A 257 14.62 -14.42 4.78
N ALA A 258 14.36 -14.43 6.08
CA ALA A 258 13.32 -13.62 6.70
C ALA A 258 13.72 -12.14 6.89
N ASP A 259 14.99 -11.78 6.67
CA ASP A 259 15.50 -10.43 6.95
C ASP A 259 15.50 -9.47 5.74
N TYR A 260 15.32 -9.99 4.52
CA TYR A 260 15.25 -9.20 3.28
C TYR A 260 13.84 -9.14 2.66
N ILE A 261 12.94 -10.08 2.95
CA ILE A 261 11.52 -10.00 2.53
C ILE A 261 10.72 -9.33 3.65
N ASN A 262 10.59 -8.00 3.61
CA ASN A 262 9.95 -7.21 4.67
C ASN A 262 10.52 -7.49 6.08
N GLY A 263 11.79 -7.88 6.11
CA GLY A 263 12.47 -8.30 7.32
C GLY A 263 13.05 -7.13 8.11
N SER A 264 13.60 -7.43 9.29
CA SER A 264 14.05 -6.40 10.23
C SER A 264 15.15 -5.50 9.66
N GLN A 265 16.06 -6.06 8.85
CA GLN A 265 17.18 -5.32 8.27
C GLN A 265 16.71 -4.40 7.14
N LEU A 266 15.82 -4.90 6.26
CA LEU A 266 15.24 -4.06 5.23
C LEU A 266 14.39 -2.94 5.84
N LEU A 267 13.53 -3.25 6.82
CA LEU A 267 12.75 -2.24 7.55
C LEU A 267 13.64 -1.17 8.17
N ASN A 268 14.80 -1.54 8.74
CA ASN A 268 15.74 -0.56 9.28
C ASN A 268 16.33 0.33 8.18
N ALA A 269 16.71 -0.23 7.02
CA ALA A 269 17.21 0.58 5.91
C ALA A 269 16.15 1.58 5.41
N VAL A 270 14.90 1.15 5.24
CA VAL A 270 13.80 2.02 4.81
C VAL A 270 13.46 3.06 5.90
N THR A 271 13.46 2.67 7.17
CA THR A 271 13.22 3.57 8.31
C THR A 271 14.30 4.65 8.40
N ASN A 272 15.58 4.29 8.21
CA ASN A 272 16.66 5.28 8.21
C ASN A 272 16.51 6.30 7.06
N LEU A 273 16.05 5.86 5.88
CA LEU A 273 15.77 6.76 4.75
C LEU A 273 14.62 7.71 5.11
N LYS A 274 13.53 7.16 5.67
CA LYS A 274 12.37 7.94 6.13
C LYS A 274 12.75 8.98 7.18
N GLU A 275 13.56 8.61 8.16
CA GLU A 275 14.04 9.51 9.22
C GLU A 275 14.88 10.67 8.67
N LYS A 276 15.53 10.47 7.52
CA LYS A 276 16.23 11.53 6.76
C LYS A 276 15.29 12.39 5.90
N GLY A 277 13.99 12.10 5.92
CA GLY A 277 12.99 12.78 5.09
C GLY A 277 13.03 12.38 3.61
N ILE A 278 13.52 11.18 3.30
CA ILE A 278 13.58 10.66 1.92
C ILE A 278 12.27 9.93 1.62
N LYS A 279 11.60 10.31 0.52
CA LYS A 279 10.51 9.52 -0.05
C LYS A 279 11.06 8.52 -1.06
N ILE A 280 10.61 7.27 -0.99
CA ILE A 280 10.95 6.22 -1.94
C ILE A 280 9.78 6.08 -2.90
N ASN A 281 10.02 6.34 -4.18
CA ASN A 281 9.08 5.99 -5.22
C ASN A 281 9.60 4.79 -5.97
N SER A 282 8.69 3.89 -6.35
CA SER A 282 9.06 2.60 -6.90
C SER A 282 8.38 2.36 -8.24
N VAL A 283 9.15 1.86 -9.19
CA VAL A 283 8.71 1.58 -10.55
C VAL A 283 8.89 0.09 -10.77
N ILE A 284 7.78 -0.60 -10.97
CA ILE A 284 7.76 -2.03 -11.20
C ILE A 284 7.79 -2.24 -12.72
N THR A 285 8.72 -3.06 -13.21
CA THR A 285 8.83 -3.41 -14.63
C THR A 285 8.42 -4.85 -14.92
N GLY A 286 7.73 -5.53 -13.99
CA GLY A 286 7.25 -6.89 -14.19
C GLY A 286 6.08 -7.35 -13.30
N ILE A 287 5.53 -8.49 -13.69
CA ILE A 287 4.34 -9.23 -13.22
C ILE A 287 4.04 -9.47 -11.73
N SER A 288 4.98 -9.14 -10.86
CA SER A 288 5.23 -9.97 -9.69
C SER A 288 4.46 -9.51 -8.46
N GLY A 289 3.44 -10.24 -7.99
CA GLY A 289 2.71 -9.77 -6.80
C GLY A 289 3.51 -9.75 -5.49
N ILE A 290 4.65 -10.47 -5.36
CA ILE A 290 5.58 -10.20 -4.24
C ILE A 290 6.25 -8.84 -4.45
N VAL A 291 6.74 -8.57 -5.66
CA VAL A 291 7.41 -7.30 -6.00
C VAL A 291 6.47 -6.15 -5.74
N GLU A 292 5.25 -6.24 -6.25
CA GLU A 292 4.22 -5.24 -6.04
C GLU A 292 3.99 -5.00 -4.54
N ASN A 293 3.86 -6.06 -3.74
CA ASN A 293 3.71 -5.91 -2.30
C ASN A 293 4.93 -5.26 -1.62
N GLN A 294 6.15 -5.60 -2.02
CA GLN A 294 7.38 -5.03 -1.43
C GLN A 294 7.60 -3.58 -1.85
N PHE A 295 7.42 -3.28 -3.13
CA PHE A 295 7.60 -1.95 -3.72
C PHE A 295 6.52 -1.00 -3.21
N ASN A 296 5.24 -1.42 -3.20
CA ASN A 296 4.18 -0.65 -2.55
C ASN A 296 4.49 -0.42 -1.07
N TRP A 297 4.95 -1.45 -0.34
CA TRP A 297 5.26 -1.31 1.09
C TRP A 297 6.36 -0.26 1.36
N ILE A 298 7.49 -0.28 0.64
CA ILE A 298 8.56 0.71 0.86
C ILE A 298 8.11 2.13 0.45
N ALA A 299 7.33 2.24 -0.63
CA ALA A 299 6.78 3.51 -1.08
C ALA A 299 5.82 4.08 -0.04
N ASP A 300 4.76 3.33 0.30
CA ASP A 300 3.77 3.73 1.30
C ASP A 300 4.42 4.04 2.65
N TYR A 301 5.39 3.23 3.10
CA TYR A 301 6.04 3.43 4.39
C TYR A 301 6.81 4.75 4.46
N THR A 302 7.36 5.23 3.34
CA THR A 302 8.08 6.51 3.24
C THR A 302 7.20 7.66 2.74
N GLY A 303 5.92 7.41 2.46
CA GLY A 303 4.98 8.38 1.89
C GLY A 303 5.23 8.69 0.42
N GLY A 304 5.94 7.81 -0.28
CA GLY A 304 6.14 7.86 -1.72
C GLY A 304 5.03 7.16 -2.51
N GLU A 305 5.27 6.92 -3.79
CA GLU A 305 4.33 6.33 -4.73
C GLU A 305 4.94 5.12 -5.44
N CYS A 306 4.13 4.11 -5.70
CA CYS A 306 4.50 2.94 -6.48
C CYS A 306 3.65 2.88 -7.75
N VAL A 307 4.30 2.61 -8.89
CA VAL A 307 3.63 2.45 -10.18
C VAL A 307 4.15 1.22 -10.90
N ASN A 308 3.29 0.59 -11.67
CA ASN A 308 3.66 -0.45 -12.62
C ASN A 308 3.83 0.20 -14.00
N LEU A 309 5.01 0.03 -14.60
CA LEU A 309 5.34 0.62 -15.89
C LEU A 309 4.47 0.05 -17.02
N GLU A 310 4.13 -1.24 -16.99
CA GLU A 310 3.27 -1.87 -18.00
C GLU A 310 1.86 -1.27 -17.95
N ASP A 311 1.30 -1.09 -16.74
CA ASP A 311 -0.01 -0.49 -16.54
C ASP A 311 -0.07 0.92 -17.13
N LEU A 312 0.96 1.74 -16.86
CA LEU A 312 1.07 3.10 -17.37
C LEU A 312 1.20 3.15 -18.89
N GLN A 313 1.91 2.19 -19.48
CA GLN A 313 2.08 2.08 -20.93
C GLN A 313 0.83 1.53 -21.64
N SER A 314 -0.02 0.80 -20.91
CA SER A 314 -1.28 0.23 -21.43
C SER A 314 -2.43 1.25 -21.54
N LEU A 315 -2.28 2.42 -20.92
CA LEU A 315 -3.30 3.47 -20.93
C LEU A 315 -3.58 3.98 -22.36
N PRO A 316 -4.79 4.48 -22.66
CA PRO A 316 -5.12 5.06 -23.97
C PRO A 316 -4.19 6.21 -24.37
N GLU A 317 -3.72 6.96 -23.38
CA GLU A 317 -2.63 7.94 -23.48
C GLU A 317 -1.50 7.46 -22.56
N PRO A 318 -0.51 6.71 -23.08
CA PRO A 318 0.60 6.19 -22.28
C PRO A 318 1.34 7.32 -21.57
N ILE A 319 1.58 7.14 -20.28
CA ILE A 319 2.37 8.08 -19.49
C ILE A 319 3.83 7.60 -19.51
N ASP A 320 4.75 8.46 -19.95
CA ASP A 320 6.17 8.13 -19.97
C ASP A 320 6.80 8.21 -18.58
N LEU A 321 7.78 7.35 -18.33
CA LEU A 321 8.48 7.30 -17.04
C LEU A 321 9.15 8.65 -16.67
N PRO A 322 9.74 9.42 -17.61
CA PRO A 322 10.29 10.74 -17.33
C PRO A 322 9.26 11.74 -16.81
N GLU A 323 8.03 11.72 -17.33
CA GLU A 323 6.95 12.58 -16.89
C GLU A 323 6.53 12.28 -15.45
N ILE A 324 6.43 11.01 -15.09
CA ILE A 324 6.10 10.58 -13.73
C ILE A 324 7.21 10.97 -12.76
N ILE A 325 8.47 10.70 -13.10
CA ILE A 325 9.59 11.04 -12.25
C ILE A 325 9.74 12.57 -12.10
N GLU A 326 9.53 13.33 -13.18
CA GLU A 326 9.47 14.77 -13.09
C GLU A 326 8.35 15.20 -12.15
N SER A 327 7.13 14.67 -12.31
CA SER A 327 5.99 14.94 -11.42
C SER A 327 6.33 14.66 -9.95
N TRP A 328 6.90 13.50 -9.65
CA TRP A 328 7.35 13.12 -8.31
C TRP A 328 8.38 14.09 -7.74
N THR A 329 9.43 14.38 -8.51
CA THR A 329 10.48 15.30 -8.08
C THR A 329 9.90 16.69 -7.81
N MET A 330 8.99 17.15 -8.66
CA MET A 330 8.33 18.45 -8.50
C MET A 330 7.35 18.47 -7.33
N SER A 331 6.68 17.35 -7.00
CA SER A 331 5.78 17.24 -5.85
C SER A 331 6.54 17.35 -4.52
N LEU A 332 7.72 16.73 -4.42
CA LEU A 332 8.57 16.77 -3.23
C LEU A 332 9.01 18.18 -2.85
N THR A 333 9.06 19.07 -3.83
CA THR A 333 9.47 20.45 -3.59
C THR A 333 8.44 21.24 -2.78
N ARG A 334 7.30 20.68 -2.38
CA ARG A 334 6.21 21.51 -1.83
C ARG A 334 5.72 21.11 -0.45
N GLU A 335 6.26 20.05 0.14
CA GLU A 335 5.90 19.57 1.46
C GLU A 335 7.14 19.50 2.37
N PHE A 336 7.14 20.23 3.48
CA PHE A 336 8.29 20.32 4.39
C PHE A 336 7.90 20.09 5.84
N PHE A 337 8.79 19.49 6.62
CA PHE A 337 8.65 19.44 8.07
C PHE A 337 9.57 20.48 8.70
N VAL A 338 8.99 21.42 9.42
CA VAL A 338 9.71 22.42 10.20
C VAL A 338 9.60 22.06 11.67
N ASN A 339 10.74 21.90 12.33
CA ASN A 339 10.79 21.67 13.77
C ASN A 339 10.72 23.00 14.50
N LEU A 340 9.62 23.25 15.20
CA LEU A 340 9.45 24.37 16.11
C LEU A 340 9.85 23.94 17.52
N TYR A 341 10.85 24.61 18.09
CA TYR A 341 11.36 24.27 19.42
C TYR A 341 11.41 25.48 20.36
N ALA A 342 11.44 25.19 21.65
CA ALA A 342 11.63 26.16 22.73
C ALA A 342 12.73 25.65 23.67
N ASN A 343 13.83 26.42 23.76
CA ASN A 343 14.86 26.22 24.76
C ASN A 343 14.46 26.96 26.03
N VAL A 344 14.22 26.23 27.13
CA VAL A 344 13.77 26.78 28.41
C VAL A 344 14.87 26.64 29.45
N THR A 345 15.29 27.77 30.03
CA THR A 345 16.26 27.80 31.14
C THR A 345 15.63 28.47 32.35
N TRP A 346 15.79 27.93 33.56
CA TRP A 346 15.27 28.56 34.77
C TRP A 346 16.16 28.31 35.99
N THR A 347 16.00 29.14 37.02
CA THR A 347 16.62 28.97 38.33
C THR A 347 15.57 28.62 39.37
N GLU A 348 15.65 27.44 39.96
CA GLU A 348 14.76 27.01 41.04
C GLU A 348 15.19 27.65 42.37
N LEU A 349 14.32 28.38 43.06
CA LEU A 349 14.67 29.07 44.31
C LEU A 349 14.51 28.16 45.54
N ASP A 350 15.46 27.25 45.73
CA ASP A 350 15.50 26.30 46.87
C ASP A 350 16.10 26.89 48.16
N GLY A 351 16.61 28.13 48.10
CA GLY A 351 17.16 28.89 49.21
C GLY A 351 18.69 28.91 49.27
N ASP A 352 19.35 27.76 49.10
CA ASP A 352 20.80 27.62 49.36
C ASP A 352 21.63 27.31 48.09
N MET A 353 21.08 26.56 47.13
CA MET A 353 21.81 26.13 45.93
C MET A 353 21.35 26.83 44.66
N ASN A 354 20.08 27.26 44.61
CA ASN A 354 19.44 27.88 43.45
C ASN A 354 19.85 27.22 42.13
N PRO A 355 19.61 25.91 41.94
CA PRO A 355 20.08 25.20 40.78
C PRO A 355 19.51 25.80 39.49
N ILE A 356 20.35 25.84 38.46
CA ILE A 356 19.97 26.26 37.11
C ILE A 356 19.67 25.01 36.29
N HIS A 357 18.49 24.97 35.70
CA HIS A 357 18.02 23.90 34.85
C HIS A 357 17.87 24.40 33.41
N ASN A 358 18.04 23.51 32.44
CA ASN A 358 17.72 23.75 31.04
C ASN A 358 17.06 22.52 30.43
N THR A 359 16.16 22.76 29.49
CA THR A 359 15.55 21.70 28.68
C THR A 359 15.09 22.27 27.34
N GLN A 360 14.79 21.38 26.40
CA GLN A 360 14.24 21.73 25.11
C GLN A 360 12.96 20.92 24.91
N VAL A 361 11.91 21.59 24.45
CA VAL A 361 10.71 20.95 23.92
C VAL A 361 10.55 21.35 22.47
N SER A 362 10.06 20.43 21.63
CA SER A 362 9.87 20.69 20.22
C SER A 362 8.66 19.94 19.66
N LEU A 363 8.20 20.39 18.50
CA LEU A 363 7.16 19.74 17.70
C LEU A 363 7.42 19.99 16.21
N TYR A 364 6.91 19.10 15.38
CA TYR A 364 6.97 19.25 13.93
C TYR A 364 5.72 19.93 13.39
N VAL A 365 5.93 20.87 12.48
CA VAL A 365 4.91 21.56 11.69
C VAL A 365 5.13 21.20 10.23
N ILE A 366 4.06 20.83 9.54
CA ILE A 366 4.09 20.58 8.09
C ILE A 366 3.89 21.90 7.37
N ILE A 367 4.74 22.25 6.42
CA ILE A 367 4.45 23.25 5.41
C ILE A 367 3.98 22.49 4.19
N ASP A 368 2.78 22.79 3.74
CA ASP A 368 2.19 22.14 2.57
C ASP A 368 1.78 23.18 1.53
N LEU A 369 2.45 23.10 0.39
CA LEU A 369 2.23 23.91 -0.81
C LEU A 369 1.87 23.01 -2.00
N ALA A 370 1.79 21.69 -1.79
CA ALA A 370 1.50 20.73 -2.84
C ALA A 370 -0.01 20.66 -3.04
N PRO A 371 -0.50 20.61 -4.29
CA PRO A 371 -1.87 20.21 -4.52
C PRO A 371 -2.04 18.70 -4.21
N PRO A 372 -3.24 18.27 -3.78
CA PRO A 372 -3.55 16.85 -3.66
C PRO A 372 -3.23 16.04 -4.91
N SER A 373 -2.64 14.87 -4.72
CA SER A 373 -2.64 13.80 -5.73
C SER A 373 -4.05 13.21 -5.84
N ILE A 374 -4.48 12.84 -7.05
CA ILE A 374 -5.84 12.32 -7.27
C ILE A 374 -5.78 11.09 -8.18
N GLN A 375 -6.10 9.92 -7.62
CA GLN A 375 -6.26 8.68 -8.37
C GLN A 375 -7.72 8.45 -8.72
N VAL A 376 -7.99 7.89 -9.90
CA VAL A 376 -9.35 7.61 -10.38
C VAL A 376 -9.42 6.22 -11.01
N SER A 377 -10.45 5.46 -10.65
CA SER A 377 -10.87 4.24 -11.36
C SER A 377 -12.37 4.28 -11.64
N TYR A 378 -12.85 3.42 -12.55
CA TYR A 378 -14.26 3.38 -12.92
C TYR A 378 -14.74 1.98 -13.35
N ILE A 379 -16.05 1.74 -13.23
CA ILE A 379 -16.72 0.52 -13.67
C ILE A 379 -17.99 0.91 -14.44
N ILE A 380 -18.24 0.27 -15.59
CA ILE A 380 -19.46 0.43 -16.38
C ILE A 380 -20.27 -0.86 -16.30
N THR A 381 -21.56 -0.71 -16.00
CA THR A 381 -22.47 -1.81 -15.68
C THR A 381 -23.76 -1.66 -16.48
N GLU A 382 -24.22 -2.70 -17.18
CA GLU A 382 -25.51 -2.67 -17.87
C GLU A 382 -26.65 -3.08 -16.91
N GLU A 383 -27.53 -2.14 -16.56
CA GLU A 383 -28.70 -2.37 -15.70
C GLU A 383 -29.89 -2.94 -16.49
N SER A 384 -30.05 -2.53 -17.75
CA SER A 384 -30.98 -3.12 -18.71
C SER A 384 -30.53 -2.87 -20.15
N VAL A 385 -31.18 -3.48 -21.15
CA VAL A 385 -30.76 -3.34 -22.55
C VAL A 385 -30.67 -1.86 -22.94
N ASN A 386 -29.46 -1.40 -23.26
CA ASN A 386 -29.12 0.01 -23.56
C ASN A 386 -29.25 1.00 -22.37
N ASP A 387 -29.19 0.52 -21.14
CA ASP A 387 -29.26 1.34 -19.92
C ASP A 387 -28.11 0.95 -18.99
N PHE A 388 -27.16 1.87 -18.81
CA PHE A 388 -25.91 1.65 -18.12
C PHE A 388 -25.75 2.53 -16.90
N THR A 389 -24.96 2.04 -15.95
CA THR A 389 -24.45 2.75 -14.79
C THR A 389 -22.93 2.86 -14.89
N LEU A 390 -22.38 4.06 -14.70
CA LEU A 390 -20.94 4.31 -14.54
C LEU A 390 -20.67 4.64 -13.07
N ASP A 391 -19.92 3.78 -12.39
CA ASP A 391 -19.43 4.01 -11.04
C ASP A 391 -17.99 4.53 -11.10
N LEU A 392 -17.73 5.71 -10.54
CA LEU A 392 -16.39 6.29 -10.38
C LEU A 392 -15.90 6.09 -8.94
N THR A 393 -14.67 5.63 -8.79
CA THR A 393 -13.95 5.62 -7.50
C THR A 393 -12.80 6.63 -7.57
N ILE A 394 -12.81 7.61 -6.67
CA ILE A 394 -11.93 8.78 -6.69
C ILE A 394 -11.16 8.84 -5.38
N THR A 395 -9.84 8.73 -5.41
CA THR A 395 -8.99 8.66 -4.21
C THR A 395 -8.00 9.82 -4.19
N PRO A 396 -8.39 10.98 -3.66
CA PRO A 396 -7.46 12.08 -3.44
C PRO A 396 -6.59 11.80 -2.20
N ARG A 397 -5.28 12.07 -2.30
CA ARG A 397 -4.32 11.91 -1.20
C ARG A 397 -3.43 13.14 -1.09
N ASP A 398 -3.20 13.56 0.14
CA ASP A 398 -2.42 14.75 0.49
C ASP A 398 -1.92 14.62 1.95
N LEU A 399 -0.71 15.09 2.26
CA LEU A 399 -0.16 15.00 3.62
C LEU A 399 -0.89 15.90 4.61
N SER A 400 -1.34 17.08 4.18
CA SER A 400 -2.19 17.94 5.01
C SER A 400 -3.63 17.44 5.11
N GLY A 401 -3.98 16.41 4.34
CA GLY A 401 -5.30 15.80 4.29
C GLY A 401 -6.27 16.55 3.37
N ILE A 402 -7.37 15.89 3.01
CA ILE A 402 -8.33 16.42 2.02
C ILE A 402 -9.45 17.20 2.69
N LEU A 403 -9.61 18.48 2.32
CA LEU A 403 -10.70 19.35 2.76
C LEU A 403 -11.98 19.09 1.95
N SER A 404 -11.85 19.01 0.63
CA SER A 404 -12.98 18.71 -0.25
C SER A 404 -12.52 18.08 -1.56
N ALA A 405 -13.40 17.33 -2.20
CA ALA A 405 -13.22 16.86 -3.55
C ALA A 405 -14.50 17.13 -4.35
N SER A 406 -14.35 17.42 -5.65
CA SER A 406 -15.45 17.71 -6.55
C SER A 406 -15.23 17.05 -7.90
N LEU A 407 -16.31 16.61 -8.53
CA LEU A 407 -16.32 16.02 -9.85
C LEU A 407 -17.03 16.98 -10.82
N TYR A 408 -16.39 17.20 -11.95
CA TYR A 408 -16.96 17.90 -13.09
C TYR A 408 -17.13 16.91 -14.23
N TRP A 409 -18.31 16.84 -14.83
CA TRP A 409 -18.57 15.89 -15.90
C TRP A 409 -19.48 16.48 -16.99
N THR A 410 -19.46 15.88 -18.17
CA THR A 410 -20.31 16.22 -19.30
C THR A 410 -20.55 14.99 -20.17
N ASP A 411 -21.74 14.87 -20.74
CA ASP A 411 -22.06 13.88 -21.78
C ASP A 411 -22.04 14.47 -23.19
N ASP A 412 -21.61 15.72 -23.34
CA ASP A 412 -21.36 16.37 -24.63
C ASP A 412 -20.06 15.82 -25.26
N ASP A 413 -20.04 15.72 -26.59
CA ASP A 413 -18.81 15.39 -27.33
C ASP A 413 -17.88 16.61 -27.36
N LEU A 414 -16.75 16.51 -26.64
CA LEU A 414 -15.73 17.57 -26.53
C LEU A 414 -15.18 18.05 -27.88
N ASN A 415 -15.35 17.27 -28.96
CA ASN A 415 -14.84 17.59 -30.29
C ASN A 415 -15.87 18.31 -31.18
N THR A 416 -17.11 18.46 -30.73
CA THR A 416 -18.19 19.05 -31.54
C THR A 416 -18.75 20.33 -30.93
N PRO A 417 -18.81 21.46 -31.67
CA PRO A 417 -19.46 22.67 -31.18
C PRO A 417 -20.95 22.45 -30.94
N PRO A 418 -21.57 23.12 -29.94
CA PRO A 418 -21.03 24.17 -29.06
C PRO A 418 -20.11 23.65 -27.95
N ASP A 419 -19.48 24.57 -27.19
CA ASP A 419 -18.69 24.20 -26.00
C ASP A 419 -19.50 23.31 -25.05
N PRO A 420 -18.90 22.25 -24.46
CA PRO A 420 -19.60 21.30 -23.62
C PRO A 420 -20.15 21.95 -22.35
N THR A 421 -21.33 21.49 -21.93
CA THR A 421 -21.97 21.89 -20.68
C THR A 421 -21.44 21.03 -19.55
N TRP A 422 -20.60 21.62 -18.69
CA TRP A 422 -20.06 20.93 -17.52
C TRP A 422 -21.03 20.97 -16.34
N HIS A 423 -21.33 19.79 -15.81
CA HIS A 423 -22.04 19.57 -14.56
C HIS A 423 -21.04 19.51 -13.40
N PHE A 424 -21.50 19.86 -12.20
CA PHE A 424 -20.68 19.89 -10.97
C PHE A 424 -21.33 19.04 -9.88
N VAL A 425 -20.51 18.21 -9.24
CA VAL A 425 -20.89 17.38 -8.09
C VAL A 425 -19.86 17.58 -6.97
N ALA A 426 -20.33 17.95 -5.78
CA ALA A 426 -19.48 17.95 -4.59
C ALA A 426 -19.45 16.53 -4.01
N LEU A 427 -18.27 15.92 -3.94
CA LEU A 427 -18.10 14.55 -3.47
C LEU A 427 -18.21 14.53 -1.94
N THR A 428 -19.22 13.85 -1.42
CA THR A 428 -19.53 13.85 0.02
C THR A 428 -19.58 12.46 0.64
N THR A 429 -19.86 11.42 -0.15
CA THR A 429 -19.84 10.03 0.31
C THR A 429 -18.41 9.49 0.23
N LYS A 430 -17.78 9.27 1.39
CA LYS A 430 -16.41 8.75 1.53
C LYS A 430 -16.42 7.32 2.07
N ILE A 431 -15.57 6.46 1.50
CA ILE A 431 -15.29 5.09 1.95
C ILE A 431 -13.79 4.94 2.11
N GLY A 432 -13.33 4.82 3.36
CA GLY A 432 -11.90 4.91 3.65
C GLY A 432 -11.34 6.26 3.18
N ASP A 433 -10.44 6.22 2.20
CA ASP A 433 -9.83 7.40 1.58
C ASP A 433 -10.38 7.73 0.18
N SER A 434 -11.39 7.00 -0.28
CA SER A 434 -11.98 7.17 -1.61
C SER A 434 -13.38 7.76 -1.54
N TYR A 435 -13.79 8.44 -2.61
CA TYR A 435 -15.14 8.90 -2.89
C TYR A 435 -15.73 8.04 -4.00
N ILE A 436 -17.04 7.80 -3.95
CA ILE A 436 -17.75 7.05 -4.99
C ILE A 436 -18.90 7.89 -5.53
N GLU A 437 -19.01 7.97 -6.86
CA GLU A 437 -20.10 8.64 -7.55
C GLU A 437 -20.63 7.75 -8.68
N SER A 438 -21.95 7.65 -8.81
CA SER A 438 -22.62 6.75 -9.77
C SER A 438 -23.52 7.51 -10.74
N PHE A 439 -23.37 7.23 -12.03
CA PHE A 439 -24.17 7.81 -13.12
C PHE A 439 -25.03 6.73 -13.77
N THR A 440 -26.33 6.74 -13.51
CA THR A 440 -27.30 5.79 -14.08
C THR A 440 -28.00 6.35 -15.32
N GLY A 441 -28.61 5.51 -16.15
CA GLY A 441 -29.41 5.98 -17.29
C GLY A 441 -28.60 6.29 -18.54
N LEU A 442 -27.34 5.84 -18.58
CA LEU A 442 -26.43 6.06 -19.70
C LEU A 442 -26.76 5.09 -20.84
N THR A 443 -26.47 5.46 -22.09
CA THR A 443 -26.76 4.63 -23.26
C THR A 443 -25.49 4.10 -23.93
N GLU A 444 -25.55 2.92 -24.55
CA GLU A 444 -24.42 2.38 -25.33
C GLU A 444 -23.98 3.38 -26.42
N GLY A 445 -22.68 3.60 -26.54
CA GLY A 445 -22.05 4.56 -27.44
C GLY A 445 -22.06 6.01 -26.94
N GLN A 446 -22.67 6.32 -25.80
CA GLN A 446 -22.65 7.67 -25.22
C GLN A 446 -21.22 8.06 -24.82
N ASN A 447 -20.78 9.26 -25.16
CA ASN A 447 -19.54 9.80 -24.66
C ASN A 447 -19.78 10.41 -23.27
N PHE A 448 -18.88 10.16 -22.34
CA PHE A 448 -18.91 10.67 -20.98
C PHE A 448 -17.52 11.17 -20.63
N SER A 449 -17.40 12.47 -20.38
CA SER A 449 -16.12 13.10 -20.08
C SER A 449 -16.14 13.70 -18.68
N PHE A 450 -15.05 13.59 -17.93
CA PHE A 450 -15.00 14.10 -16.57
C PHE A 450 -13.59 14.49 -16.10
N TYR A 451 -13.50 15.37 -15.11
CA TYR A 451 -12.28 15.66 -14.36
C TYR A 451 -12.61 15.92 -12.88
N ILE A 452 -11.63 15.72 -12.01
CA ILE A 452 -11.79 15.87 -10.57
C ILE A 452 -10.97 17.07 -10.11
N THR A 453 -11.49 17.79 -9.13
CA THR A 453 -10.72 18.72 -8.33
C THR A 453 -10.70 18.27 -6.86
N ALA A 454 -9.60 18.53 -6.17
CA ALA A 454 -9.51 18.32 -4.73
C ALA A 454 -8.81 19.51 -4.08
N LEU A 455 -9.32 19.93 -2.93
CA LEU A 455 -8.68 20.90 -2.04
C LEU A 455 -8.16 20.16 -0.83
N ASP A 456 -6.91 20.38 -0.47
CA ASP A 456 -6.38 19.95 0.82
C ASP A 456 -6.84 20.86 1.98
N THR A 457 -6.46 20.54 3.22
CA THR A 457 -6.78 21.39 4.38
C THR A 457 -6.10 22.76 4.35
N MET A 458 -5.11 22.93 3.49
CA MET A 458 -4.34 24.16 3.27
C MET A 458 -4.83 24.98 2.08
N SER A 459 -5.91 24.53 1.43
CA SER A 459 -6.51 25.13 0.24
C SER A 459 -5.63 25.08 -1.02
N ASN A 460 -4.66 24.17 -1.09
CA ASN A 460 -3.99 23.82 -2.33
C ASN A 460 -4.95 23.01 -3.23
N LEU A 461 -5.01 23.36 -4.52
CA LEU A 461 -5.98 22.80 -5.47
C LEU A 461 -5.31 21.81 -6.42
N GLY A 462 -5.67 20.53 -6.30
CA GLY A 462 -5.39 19.48 -7.27
C GLY A 462 -6.48 19.42 -8.34
N ILE A 463 -6.07 19.19 -9.59
CA ILE A 463 -6.97 19.03 -10.74
C ILE A 463 -6.44 17.89 -11.60
N THR A 464 -7.28 16.91 -11.93
CA THR A 464 -6.89 15.84 -12.88
C THR A 464 -6.96 16.33 -14.32
N GLN A 465 -6.36 15.57 -15.24
CA GLN A 465 -6.72 15.66 -16.65
C GLN A 465 -8.20 15.31 -16.88
N ILE A 466 -8.67 15.60 -18.10
CA ILE A 466 -10.01 15.21 -18.53
C ILE A 466 -9.97 13.78 -19.04
N TYR A 467 -10.73 12.90 -18.38
CA TYR A 467 -10.98 11.54 -18.81
C TYR A 467 -12.12 11.53 -19.83
N ASN A 468 -11.94 10.79 -20.93
CA ASN A 468 -12.95 10.64 -21.98
C ASN A 468 -13.33 9.16 -22.10
N LEU A 469 -14.56 8.82 -21.76
CA LEU A 469 -15.09 7.46 -21.81
C LEU A 469 -16.17 7.35 -22.88
N THR A 470 -16.23 6.20 -23.57
CA THR A 470 -17.41 5.82 -24.35
C THR A 470 -18.09 4.69 -23.62
N ILE A 471 -19.37 4.89 -23.26
CA ILE A 471 -20.17 3.89 -22.56
C ILE A 471 -20.40 2.71 -23.49
N GLN A 472 -19.75 1.59 -23.22
CA GLN A 472 -19.90 0.38 -24.02
C GLN A 472 -20.11 -0.81 -23.10
N TYR A 473 -20.95 -1.73 -23.54
CA TYR A 473 -21.09 -3.01 -22.87
C TYR A 473 -19.81 -3.81 -23.07
N ASN A 474 -19.07 -4.00 -21.99
CA ASN A 474 -17.87 -4.85 -21.98
C ASN A 474 -18.10 -6.01 -21.01
N PRO A 475 -18.82 -7.07 -21.44
CA PRO A 475 -19.07 -8.22 -20.58
C PRO A 475 -17.73 -8.82 -20.19
N LYS A 476 -17.58 -9.17 -18.91
CA LYS A 476 -16.34 -9.80 -18.46
C LYS A 476 -16.22 -11.17 -19.12
N PRO A 477 -15.04 -11.52 -19.67
CA PRO A 477 -14.83 -12.84 -20.23
C PRO A 477 -14.97 -13.90 -19.15
N PHE A 478 -15.15 -15.14 -19.58
CA PHE A 478 -15.11 -16.28 -18.68
C PHE A 478 -13.76 -16.36 -17.98
N GLY A 479 -13.79 -16.80 -16.73
CA GLY A 479 -12.56 -16.94 -15.98
C GLY A 479 -12.11 -15.65 -15.32
N THR A 480 -12.82 -14.53 -15.45
CA THR A 480 -12.43 -13.27 -14.79
C THR A 480 -12.98 -13.18 -13.37
N ILE A 481 -12.08 -12.91 -12.41
CA ILE A 481 -12.44 -12.48 -11.06
C ILE A 481 -12.90 -11.02 -11.11
N VAL A 482 -14.11 -10.76 -10.61
CA VAL A 482 -14.61 -9.41 -10.38
C VAL A 482 -14.64 -9.13 -8.90
N GLU A 483 -13.95 -8.06 -8.50
CA GLU A 483 -13.85 -7.61 -7.13
C GLU A 483 -14.68 -6.33 -6.92
N PHE A 484 -15.52 -6.29 -5.87
CA PHE A 484 -16.32 -5.11 -5.55
C PHE A 484 -16.65 -5.00 -4.06
N LEU A 485 -17.21 -3.86 -3.66
CA LEU A 485 -17.68 -3.57 -2.30
C LEU A 485 -19.12 -3.05 -2.35
N PHE A 486 -19.93 -3.44 -1.37
CA PHE A 486 -21.19 -2.75 -1.06
C PHE A 486 -20.91 -1.58 -0.13
N THR A 487 -21.52 -0.44 -0.41
CA THR A 487 -21.26 0.81 0.31
C THR A 487 -22.43 1.16 1.23
N SER A 488 -22.39 2.28 1.97
CA SER A 488 -23.53 2.67 2.83
C SER A 488 -24.78 3.05 2.03
N ASP A 489 -24.57 3.49 0.79
CA ASP A 489 -25.61 4.06 -0.06
C ASP A 489 -25.92 3.13 -1.24
N ASP A 490 -25.06 2.12 -1.47
CA ASP A 490 -25.20 1.13 -2.51
C ASP A 490 -25.64 -0.22 -1.94
N SER A 491 -26.89 -0.58 -2.25
CA SER A 491 -27.48 -1.85 -1.84
C SER A 491 -27.37 -2.93 -2.92
N ASN A 492 -26.84 -2.60 -4.11
CA ASN A 492 -26.78 -3.56 -5.21
C ASN A 492 -25.63 -3.33 -6.19
N LYS A 493 -24.97 -4.40 -6.64
CA LYS A 493 -23.96 -4.36 -7.70
C LYS A 493 -24.37 -5.30 -8.81
N THR A 494 -24.38 -4.82 -10.05
CA THR A 494 -24.65 -5.68 -11.21
C THR A 494 -23.33 -6.01 -11.90
N ILE A 495 -23.08 -7.28 -12.18
CA ILE A 495 -21.91 -7.74 -12.94
C ILE A 495 -22.39 -8.54 -14.13
N SER A 496 -21.87 -8.21 -15.31
CA SER A 496 -22.22 -8.88 -16.55
C SER A 496 -21.13 -9.85 -16.98
N PHE A 497 -21.52 -11.10 -17.22
CA PHE A 497 -20.67 -12.15 -17.75
C PHE A 497 -21.15 -12.57 -19.14
N ASP A 498 -20.21 -12.86 -20.03
CA ASP A 498 -20.51 -13.61 -21.25
C ASP A 498 -20.68 -15.09 -20.87
N MET A 499 -21.75 -15.72 -21.35
CA MET A 499 -22.04 -17.15 -21.17
C MET A 499 -21.67 -17.99 -22.42
N ASP A 500 -21.14 -17.36 -23.46
CA ASP A 500 -20.81 -18.00 -24.75
C ASP A 500 -21.98 -18.85 -25.28
N THR A 501 -21.72 -20.09 -25.73
CA THR A 501 -22.73 -21.00 -26.28
C THR A 501 -23.23 -22.02 -25.27
N GLU A 502 -22.71 -21.98 -24.05
CA GLU A 502 -22.99 -22.98 -23.03
C GLU A 502 -24.28 -22.66 -22.26
N ILE A 503 -25.05 -23.71 -22.00
CA ILE A 503 -26.34 -23.60 -21.29
C ILE A 503 -26.13 -23.61 -19.77
N ILE A 504 -24.95 -24.02 -19.29
CA ILE A 504 -24.66 -24.21 -17.87
C ILE A 504 -23.35 -23.49 -17.51
N GLY A 505 -23.44 -22.56 -16.55
CA GLY A 505 -22.30 -21.90 -15.92
C GLY A 505 -22.28 -22.11 -14.41
N TYR A 506 -21.20 -21.67 -13.76
CA TYR A 506 -20.95 -21.81 -12.33
C TYR A 506 -20.49 -20.47 -11.79
N LEU A 507 -21.23 -19.95 -10.81
CA LEU A 507 -20.96 -18.70 -10.13
C LEU A 507 -20.34 -18.99 -8.76
N TRP A 508 -19.14 -18.50 -8.55
CA TRP A 508 -18.38 -18.63 -7.31
C TRP A 508 -18.32 -17.27 -6.64
N ILE A 509 -18.61 -17.24 -5.34
CA ILE A 509 -18.73 -16.00 -4.57
C ILE A 509 -17.94 -16.19 -3.28
N GLU A 510 -16.99 -15.30 -3.03
CA GLU A 510 -16.30 -15.13 -1.75
C GLU A 510 -16.70 -13.78 -1.13
N SER A 511 -17.35 -13.85 0.03
CA SER A 511 -17.86 -12.71 0.79
C SER A 511 -18.01 -13.05 2.26
N GLU A 512 -17.44 -12.22 3.15
CA GLU A 512 -17.65 -12.32 4.60
C GLU A 512 -19.09 -12.03 5.05
N GLN A 513 -19.93 -11.54 4.12
CA GLN A 513 -21.33 -11.27 4.37
C GLN A 513 -22.25 -12.13 3.51
N ALA A 514 -23.48 -12.33 4.00
CA ALA A 514 -24.50 -13.03 3.25
C ALA A 514 -25.00 -12.15 2.10
N LEU A 515 -24.81 -12.62 0.86
CA LEU A 515 -25.33 -11.95 -0.32
C LEU A 515 -26.64 -12.58 -0.78
N THR A 516 -27.52 -11.76 -1.30
CA THR A 516 -28.62 -12.22 -2.17
C THR A 516 -28.34 -11.72 -3.58
N PHE A 517 -28.74 -12.45 -4.62
CA PHE A 517 -28.56 -11.99 -5.98
C PHE A 517 -29.72 -12.42 -6.87
N GLU A 518 -29.95 -11.66 -7.93
CA GLU A 518 -30.90 -11.97 -8.98
C GLU A 518 -30.24 -11.90 -10.37
N PHE A 519 -30.82 -12.60 -11.33
CA PHE A 519 -30.33 -12.61 -12.71
C PHE A 519 -31.16 -11.66 -13.55
N LEU A 520 -30.50 -10.93 -14.43
CA LEU A 520 -31.13 -10.03 -15.39
C LEU A 520 -30.87 -10.55 -16.82
N PRO A 521 -31.92 -10.72 -17.64
CA PRO A 521 -33.34 -10.58 -17.31
C PRO A 521 -33.89 -11.75 -16.45
N LEU A 522 -34.81 -11.44 -15.54
CA LEU A 522 -35.38 -12.32 -14.48
C LEU A 522 -35.98 -13.67 -14.93
N VAL A 523 -36.17 -13.92 -16.22
CA VAL A 523 -36.97 -15.05 -16.73
C VAL A 523 -36.16 -16.16 -17.40
N ASP A 524 -34.86 -15.95 -17.65
CA ASP A 524 -34.07 -16.84 -18.51
C ASP A 524 -33.06 -17.71 -17.77
N PHE A 525 -33.11 -17.78 -16.44
CA PHE A 525 -32.12 -18.53 -15.64
C PHE A 525 -32.74 -19.35 -14.51
N SER A 526 -32.15 -20.52 -14.22
CA SER A 526 -32.38 -21.25 -12.98
C SER A 526 -31.08 -21.41 -12.20
N THR A 527 -31.15 -21.30 -10.87
CA THR A 527 -29.99 -21.43 -9.98
C THR A 527 -30.12 -22.61 -9.03
N LEU A 528 -28.98 -23.24 -8.76
CA LEU A 528 -28.84 -24.30 -7.78
C LEU A 528 -27.59 -24.05 -6.94
N LEU A 529 -27.76 -23.83 -5.63
CA LEU A 529 -26.63 -23.78 -4.68
C LEU A 529 -26.03 -25.19 -4.59
N LEU A 530 -24.76 -25.32 -4.98
CA LEU A 530 -24.03 -26.58 -4.96
C LEU A 530 -23.20 -26.73 -3.68
N HIS A 531 -22.57 -25.63 -3.22
CA HIS A 531 -21.66 -25.64 -2.09
C HIS A 531 -21.70 -24.33 -1.30
N GLN A 532 -21.56 -24.39 0.02
CA GLN A 532 -21.36 -23.23 0.89
C GLN A 532 -20.48 -23.62 2.09
N GLU A 533 -19.37 -22.92 2.29
CA GLU A 533 -18.43 -23.10 3.42
C GLU A 533 -17.90 -21.75 3.87
N GLY A 534 -18.26 -21.30 5.08
CA GLY A 534 -17.82 -20.00 5.60
C GLY A 534 -18.27 -18.85 4.70
N ASP A 535 -17.29 -18.07 4.24
CA ASP A 535 -17.46 -16.88 3.41
C ASP A 535 -17.53 -17.22 1.92
N TYR A 536 -17.71 -18.49 1.58
CA TYR A 536 -17.58 -18.99 0.22
C TYR A 536 -18.80 -19.80 -0.24
N SER A 537 -19.24 -19.60 -1.49
CA SER A 537 -20.37 -20.32 -2.09
C SER A 537 -20.22 -20.56 -3.60
N ILE A 538 -20.82 -21.66 -4.08
CA ILE A 538 -20.85 -22.05 -5.51
C ILE A 538 -22.29 -22.30 -5.94
N TYR A 539 -22.70 -21.67 -7.03
CA TYR A 539 -24.00 -21.85 -7.65
C TYR A 539 -23.85 -22.38 -9.08
N GLN A 540 -24.60 -23.41 -9.42
CA GLN A 540 -24.81 -23.77 -10.82
C GLN A 540 -25.91 -22.88 -11.40
N ILE A 541 -25.64 -22.28 -12.54
CA ILE A 541 -26.56 -21.42 -13.27
C ILE A 541 -26.90 -22.11 -14.59
N THR A 542 -28.18 -22.20 -14.92
CA THR A 542 -28.63 -22.81 -16.18
C THR A 542 -29.47 -21.80 -16.96
N ALA A 543 -29.04 -21.50 -18.17
CA ALA A 543 -29.78 -20.69 -19.13
C ALA A 543 -31.00 -21.45 -19.65
N LEU A 544 -32.17 -20.82 -19.62
CA LEU A 544 -33.43 -21.35 -20.13
C LEU A 544 -33.77 -20.82 -21.53
N GLY A 545 -33.00 -19.84 -22.03
CA GLY A 545 -33.16 -19.18 -23.32
C GLY A 545 -31.87 -19.16 -24.16
N SER A 546 -31.90 -18.43 -25.29
CA SER A 546 -30.74 -18.25 -26.18
C SER A 546 -29.90 -17.01 -25.84
N ASN A 547 -30.13 -16.40 -24.68
CA ASN A 547 -29.33 -15.26 -24.25
C ASN A 547 -27.92 -15.75 -23.93
N LYS A 548 -26.94 -15.08 -24.51
CA LYS A 548 -25.52 -15.37 -24.30
C LYS A 548 -24.90 -14.57 -23.19
N PHE A 549 -25.67 -13.69 -22.55
CA PHE A 549 -25.16 -12.78 -21.53
C PHE A 549 -25.98 -12.95 -20.27
N VAL A 550 -25.30 -12.85 -19.15
CA VAL A 550 -25.91 -12.94 -17.83
C VAL A 550 -25.43 -11.77 -16.99
N SER A 551 -26.36 -10.90 -16.62
CA SER A 551 -26.11 -9.88 -15.60
C SER A 551 -26.57 -10.44 -14.25
N VAL A 552 -25.67 -10.51 -13.29
CA VAL A 552 -25.96 -10.91 -11.92
C VAL A 552 -25.97 -9.68 -11.05
N LYS A 553 -27.14 -9.36 -10.51
CA LYS A 553 -27.35 -8.25 -9.60
C LYS A 553 -27.27 -8.76 -8.17
N PHE A 554 -26.16 -8.49 -7.52
CA PHE A 554 -25.90 -8.80 -6.11
C PHE A 554 -26.52 -7.72 -5.23
N TYR A 555 -27.01 -8.11 -4.07
CA TYR A 555 -27.48 -7.26 -2.99
C TYR A 555 -26.79 -7.67 -1.70
N GLY A 556 -26.30 -6.69 -0.96
CA GLY A 556 -25.64 -6.88 0.32
C GLY A 556 -25.78 -5.64 1.20
N ASP A 557 -25.35 -5.77 2.45
CA ASP A 557 -25.13 -4.63 3.33
C ASP A 557 -23.72 -4.06 3.05
N THR A 558 -23.40 -2.92 3.64
CA THR A 558 -22.08 -2.31 3.52
C THR A 558 -20.97 -3.29 3.92
N SER A 559 -20.03 -3.56 3.01
CA SER A 559 -18.89 -4.46 3.25
C SER A 559 -17.63 -3.68 3.62
N LEU A 560 -16.91 -4.16 4.63
CA LEU A 560 -15.55 -3.69 4.95
C LEU A 560 -14.47 -4.45 4.17
N THR A 561 -14.83 -5.58 3.57
CA THR A 561 -13.93 -6.48 2.84
C THR A 561 -14.42 -6.67 1.42
N THR A 562 -13.47 -6.75 0.48
CA THR A 562 -13.75 -6.97 -0.94
C THR A 562 -14.52 -8.27 -1.13
N ILE A 563 -15.54 -8.22 -1.98
CA ILE A 563 -16.32 -9.35 -2.44
C ILE A 563 -15.73 -9.78 -3.75
N LYS A 564 -15.42 -11.08 -3.88
CA LYS A 564 -14.92 -11.66 -5.11
C LYS A 564 -16.01 -12.50 -5.74
N VAL A 565 -16.27 -12.26 -7.01
CA VAL A 565 -17.22 -13.04 -7.80
C VAL A 565 -16.51 -13.55 -9.04
N GLN A 566 -16.69 -14.84 -9.31
CA GLN A 566 -16.11 -15.53 -10.45
C GLN A 566 -17.21 -16.27 -11.21
N TRP A 567 -17.12 -16.26 -12.52
CA TRP A 567 -18.00 -17.05 -13.39
C TRP A 567 -17.17 -17.97 -14.29
N ASP A 568 -17.59 -19.23 -14.38
CA ASP A 568 -16.91 -20.24 -15.18
C ASP A 568 -17.86 -21.28 -15.77
N TYR A 569 -17.39 -22.09 -16.71
CA TYR A 569 -18.07 -23.30 -17.17
C TYR A 569 -17.23 -24.54 -16.87
N VAL A 570 -17.90 -25.69 -16.78
CA VAL A 570 -17.18 -26.94 -16.54
C VAL A 570 -16.54 -27.43 -17.83
N HIS A 571 -15.21 -27.40 -17.87
CA HIS A 571 -14.44 -28.14 -18.85
C HIS A 571 -14.47 -29.63 -18.50
N VAL A 572 -15.30 -30.40 -19.22
CA VAL A 572 -15.34 -31.86 -19.06
C VAL A 572 -14.16 -32.49 -19.80
N VAL A 573 -13.20 -33.00 -19.03
CA VAL A 573 -11.95 -33.55 -19.57
C VAL A 573 -11.81 -35.01 -19.15
N SER A 574 -11.56 -35.89 -20.12
CA SER A 574 -11.30 -37.29 -19.82
C SER A 574 -10.01 -37.43 -19.01
N ARG A 575 -9.89 -38.51 -18.24
CA ARG A 575 -8.67 -38.76 -17.48
C ARG A 575 -7.41 -38.89 -18.36
N GLU A 576 -7.55 -39.45 -19.55
CA GLU A 576 -6.41 -39.57 -20.47
C GLU A 576 -5.99 -38.20 -20.99
N ASP A 577 -6.95 -37.31 -21.21
CA ASP A 577 -6.69 -35.98 -21.76
C ASP A 577 -6.17 -35.00 -20.71
N ILE A 578 -6.63 -35.08 -19.45
CA ILE A 578 -6.29 -34.08 -18.43
C ILE A 578 -4.77 -33.97 -18.21
N ASN A 579 -4.07 -35.10 -18.28
CA ASN A 579 -2.61 -35.20 -18.14
C ASN A 579 -1.83 -34.60 -19.32
N HIS A 580 -2.51 -34.22 -20.40
CA HIS A 580 -1.93 -33.72 -21.65
C HIS A 580 -2.38 -32.31 -22.00
N ILE A 581 -3.31 -31.73 -21.24
CA ILE A 581 -3.75 -30.35 -21.45
C ILE A 581 -2.83 -29.41 -20.66
N GLN A 582 -2.28 -28.43 -21.38
CA GLN A 582 -1.66 -27.25 -20.79
C GLN A 582 -2.70 -26.14 -20.79
N TRP A 583 -3.06 -25.70 -19.59
CA TRP A 583 -3.94 -24.58 -19.37
C TRP A 583 -3.10 -23.31 -19.29
N LEU A 584 -3.61 -22.21 -19.86
CA LEU A 584 -3.07 -20.87 -19.68
C LEU A 584 -4.05 -20.11 -18.80
N ILE A 585 -3.52 -19.48 -17.76
CA ILE A 585 -4.20 -18.50 -16.94
C ILE A 585 -3.51 -17.18 -17.20
N ASP A 586 -4.27 -16.11 -17.44
CA ASP A 586 -3.76 -14.77 -17.70
C ASP A 586 -4.66 -13.70 -17.05
N GLU A 587 -4.44 -12.42 -17.40
CA GLU A 587 -5.23 -11.29 -16.91
C GLU A 587 -6.73 -11.38 -17.26
N ASP A 588 -7.06 -12.07 -18.35
CA ASP A 588 -8.43 -12.26 -18.81
C ASP A 588 -9.04 -13.53 -18.19
N VAL A 589 -8.23 -14.58 -18.02
CA VAL A 589 -8.62 -15.91 -17.51
C VAL A 589 -7.89 -16.24 -16.22
N THR A 590 -8.42 -15.72 -15.12
CA THR A 590 -7.92 -15.91 -13.75
C THR A 590 -8.47 -17.15 -13.02
N ASN A 591 -9.44 -17.87 -13.59
CA ASN A 591 -9.98 -19.10 -13.02
C ASN A 591 -10.39 -20.13 -14.08
N ILE A 592 -10.30 -21.42 -13.72
CA ILE A 592 -10.69 -22.54 -14.60
C ILE A 592 -11.41 -23.62 -13.77
N LEU A 593 -12.58 -24.05 -14.22
CA LEU A 593 -13.33 -25.16 -13.61
C LEU A 593 -13.27 -26.42 -14.49
N VAL A 594 -12.60 -27.47 -14.01
CA VAL A 594 -12.42 -28.73 -14.74
C VAL A 594 -13.21 -29.86 -14.06
N GLN A 595 -13.91 -30.69 -14.82
CA GLN A 595 -14.47 -31.95 -14.33
C GLN A 595 -13.71 -33.13 -14.94
N SER A 596 -13.32 -34.10 -14.11
CA SER A 596 -12.72 -35.34 -14.59
C SER A 596 -13.10 -36.56 -13.76
N GLU A 597 -12.98 -37.75 -14.35
CA GLU A 597 -13.22 -39.03 -13.68
C GLU A 597 -11.91 -39.72 -13.28
N VAL A 598 -11.80 -40.11 -12.02
CA VAL A 598 -10.74 -40.99 -11.51
C VAL A 598 -11.24 -42.42 -11.58
N THR A 599 -10.69 -43.21 -12.51
CA THR A 599 -11.17 -44.57 -12.82
C THR A 599 -10.31 -45.71 -12.26
N ASP A 600 -9.16 -45.40 -11.65
CA ASP A 600 -8.29 -46.43 -11.08
C ASP A 600 -8.92 -47.09 -9.86
N SER A 601 -8.86 -48.41 -9.80
CA SER A 601 -9.42 -49.21 -8.69
C SER A 601 -8.71 -48.98 -7.35
N GLU A 602 -7.53 -48.35 -7.37
CA GLU A 602 -6.74 -48.00 -6.17
C GLU A 602 -6.79 -46.49 -5.86
N GLY A 603 -7.57 -45.71 -6.61
CA GLY A 603 -7.55 -44.24 -6.55
C GLY A 603 -6.37 -43.63 -7.32
N GLY A 604 -6.12 -42.34 -7.13
CA GLY A 604 -5.03 -41.61 -7.75
C GLY A 604 -4.63 -40.37 -6.94
N PHE A 605 -3.63 -39.64 -7.41
CA PHE A 605 -3.20 -38.36 -6.85
C PHE A 605 -3.41 -37.28 -7.90
N LEU A 606 -4.14 -36.22 -7.54
CA LEU A 606 -4.17 -34.98 -8.28
C LEU A 606 -2.92 -34.17 -7.93
N SER A 607 -2.11 -33.86 -8.94
CA SER A 607 -0.92 -33.03 -8.84
C SER A 607 -1.07 -31.83 -9.75
N VAL A 608 -0.53 -30.69 -9.35
CA VAL A 608 -0.43 -29.50 -10.20
C VAL A 608 1.00 -29.44 -10.74
N ILE A 609 1.13 -29.36 -12.06
CA ILE A 609 2.43 -29.23 -12.73
C ILE A 609 2.51 -27.82 -13.31
N MET A 610 3.33 -26.96 -12.73
CA MET A 610 3.56 -25.60 -13.24
C MET A 610 4.66 -25.62 -14.30
N TYR A 611 4.46 -24.90 -15.40
CA TYR A 611 5.49 -24.73 -16.44
C TYR A 611 6.22 -23.40 -16.33
N ASP A 612 5.52 -22.39 -15.82
CA ASP A 612 6.04 -21.06 -15.62
C ASP A 612 6.24 -20.84 -14.12
N SER A 613 7.47 -20.54 -13.71
CA SER A 613 7.91 -20.53 -12.29
C SER A 613 7.22 -19.46 -11.44
N GLN A 614 6.62 -18.48 -12.09
CA GLN A 614 5.99 -17.34 -11.44
C GLN A 614 4.48 -17.52 -11.20
N LEU A 615 3.86 -18.51 -11.84
CA LEU A 615 2.44 -18.82 -11.68
C LEU A 615 2.22 -19.46 -10.31
N ILE A 616 1.21 -18.99 -9.58
CA ILE A 616 0.73 -19.67 -8.38
C ILE A 616 -0.74 -19.98 -8.54
N VAL A 617 -1.04 -21.28 -8.61
CA VAL A 617 -2.42 -21.78 -8.67
C VAL A 617 -2.74 -22.63 -7.46
N ARG A 618 -3.99 -22.51 -7.01
CA ARG A 618 -4.58 -23.35 -5.99
C ARG A 618 -5.76 -24.08 -6.59
N VAL A 619 -5.81 -25.40 -6.43
CA VAL A 619 -6.88 -26.22 -6.99
C VAL A 619 -7.77 -26.70 -5.86
N HIS A 620 -8.96 -26.13 -5.74
CA HIS A 620 -9.98 -26.59 -4.82
C HIS A 620 -10.67 -27.81 -5.43
N VAL A 621 -10.68 -28.93 -4.70
CA VAL A 621 -11.19 -30.19 -5.21
C VAL A 621 -12.51 -30.55 -4.54
N TYR A 622 -13.52 -30.79 -5.36
CA TYR A 622 -14.85 -31.19 -4.94
C TYR A 622 -15.22 -32.56 -5.51
N ASP A 623 -15.96 -33.37 -4.76
CA ASP A 623 -16.53 -34.62 -5.28
C ASP A 623 -17.77 -34.37 -6.16
N SER A 624 -18.33 -35.44 -6.73
CA SER A 624 -19.57 -35.39 -7.53
C SER A 624 -20.80 -34.81 -6.82
N SER A 625 -20.75 -34.67 -5.49
CA SER A 625 -21.80 -34.05 -4.67
C SER A 625 -21.41 -32.64 -4.19
N TRP A 626 -20.35 -32.06 -4.76
CA TRP A 626 -19.79 -30.76 -4.40
C TRP A 626 -19.32 -30.64 -2.95
N ASN A 627 -18.99 -31.74 -2.29
CA ASN A 627 -18.29 -31.68 -1.01
C ASN A 627 -16.82 -31.40 -1.28
N LYS A 628 -16.26 -30.41 -0.60
CA LYS A 628 -14.83 -30.09 -0.68
C LYS A 628 -14.02 -31.22 -0.05
N ILE A 629 -13.15 -31.82 -0.84
CA ILE A 629 -12.29 -32.94 -0.44
C ILE A 629 -10.93 -32.43 0.04
N GLY A 630 -10.44 -31.35 -0.56
CA GLY A 630 -9.16 -30.76 -0.20
C GLY A 630 -8.71 -29.69 -1.18
N ILE A 631 -7.43 -29.36 -1.10
CA ILE A 631 -6.75 -28.41 -1.97
C ILE A 631 -5.51 -29.12 -2.51
N ALA A 632 -5.26 -28.99 -3.81
CA ALA A 632 -4.00 -29.39 -4.43
C ALA A 632 -3.21 -28.14 -4.86
N THR A 633 -1.89 -28.19 -4.69
CA THR A 633 -0.95 -27.16 -5.13
C THR A 633 0.21 -27.80 -5.89
N ALA A 634 1.17 -27.00 -6.36
CA ALA A 634 2.40 -27.53 -6.97
C ALA A 634 3.24 -28.39 -6.00
N ALA A 635 3.26 -28.02 -4.72
CA ALA A 635 3.98 -28.75 -3.68
C ALA A 635 3.19 -29.93 -3.08
N GLU A 636 1.86 -29.84 -3.05
CA GLU A 636 1.02 -30.79 -2.34
C GLU A 636 -0.01 -31.43 -3.28
N ALA A 637 0.26 -32.70 -3.63
CA ALA A 637 -0.69 -33.53 -4.36
C ALA A 637 -1.81 -34.06 -3.44
N LEU A 638 -3.04 -34.09 -3.94
CA LEU A 638 -4.21 -34.56 -3.20
C LEU A 638 -4.58 -35.99 -3.60
N ALA A 639 -4.71 -36.89 -2.63
CA ALA A 639 -5.19 -38.25 -2.88
C ALA A 639 -6.70 -38.26 -3.17
N LEU A 640 -7.10 -38.99 -4.21
CA LEU A 640 -8.47 -39.12 -4.69
C LEU A 640 -8.87 -40.60 -4.78
N ASP A 641 -10.07 -40.93 -4.31
CA ASP A 641 -10.70 -42.24 -4.55
C ASP A 641 -11.28 -42.31 -5.98
N THR A 642 -11.72 -43.49 -6.41
CA THR A 642 -12.45 -43.65 -7.68
C THR A 642 -13.75 -42.82 -7.66
N GLY A 643 -13.96 -41.95 -8.64
CA GLY A 643 -15.14 -41.09 -8.71
C GLY A 643 -15.01 -39.95 -9.70
N THR A 644 -16.07 -39.13 -9.80
CA THR A 644 -16.05 -37.86 -10.56
C THR A 644 -15.72 -36.71 -9.61
N TYR A 645 -14.83 -35.82 -10.05
CA TYR A 645 -14.40 -34.66 -9.29
C TYR A 645 -14.47 -33.38 -10.13
N TYR A 646 -14.62 -32.26 -9.41
CA TYR A 646 -14.52 -30.91 -9.93
C TYR A 646 -13.28 -30.25 -9.34
N PHE A 647 -12.46 -29.67 -10.21
CA PHE A 647 -11.21 -28.99 -9.89
C PHE A 647 -11.41 -27.51 -10.21
N TRP A 648 -11.60 -26.70 -9.17
CA TRP A 648 -11.68 -25.25 -9.32
C TRP A 648 -10.29 -24.67 -9.15
N VAL A 649 -9.70 -24.22 -10.25
CA VAL A 649 -8.38 -23.62 -10.27
C VAL A 649 -8.54 -22.12 -10.01
N GLU A 650 -8.01 -21.67 -8.88
CA GLU A 650 -7.91 -20.27 -8.50
C GLU A 650 -6.48 -19.81 -8.74
N THR A 651 -6.33 -18.71 -9.47
CA THR A 651 -5.04 -18.01 -9.57
C THR A 651 -4.86 -17.18 -8.33
N ILE A 652 -3.78 -17.46 -7.60
CA ILE A 652 -3.39 -16.62 -6.48
C ILE A 652 -2.57 -15.45 -7.01
N LEU A 653 -1.65 -15.72 -7.95
CA LEU A 653 -0.69 -14.76 -8.47
C LEU A 653 -0.25 -15.10 -9.91
N ARG A 654 -0.26 -14.07 -10.77
CA ARG A 654 0.32 -13.95 -12.13
C ARG A 654 -0.24 -14.86 -13.23
N THR A 655 0.07 -14.46 -14.47
CA THR A 655 -0.16 -15.21 -15.72
C THR A 655 0.82 -16.37 -15.85
N GLY A 656 0.38 -17.50 -16.38
CA GLY A 656 1.25 -18.61 -16.74
C GLY A 656 0.51 -19.89 -17.09
N ARG A 657 1.28 -20.94 -17.38
CA ARG A 657 0.77 -22.24 -17.79
C ARG A 657 0.96 -23.30 -16.72
N PHE A 658 -0.02 -24.17 -16.64
CA PHE A 658 0.01 -25.35 -15.78
C PHE A 658 -0.70 -26.55 -16.43
N SER A 659 -0.50 -27.73 -15.85
CA SER A 659 -1.28 -28.93 -16.14
C SER A 659 -1.79 -29.53 -14.84
N LEU A 660 -2.97 -30.15 -14.92
CA LEU A 660 -3.47 -31.04 -13.87
C LEU A 660 -3.06 -32.46 -14.21
N TYR A 661 -2.47 -33.17 -13.26
CA TYR A 661 -2.03 -34.55 -13.44
C TYR A 661 -2.72 -35.49 -12.46
N ILE A 662 -3.40 -36.52 -12.99
CA ILE A 662 -4.02 -37.59 -12.21
C ILE A 662 -3.29 -38.90 -12.50
N GLY A 663 -2.50 -39.37 -11.53
CA GLY A 663 -1.73 -40.60 -11.64
C GLY A 663 -1.66 -41.41 -10.35
N SER A 664 -1.10 -42.62 -10.42
CA SER A 664 -0.92 -43.51 -9.27
C SER A 664 0.19 -43.08 -8.31
N THR A 665 1.06 -42.18 -8.75
CA THR A 665 2.12 -41.57 -7.95
C THR A 665 1.96 -40.05 -7.96
N PRO A 666 2.07 -39.38 -6.80
CA PRO A 666 2.05 -37.93 -6.75
C PRO A 666 3.24 -37.38 -7.53
N GLN A 667 2.99 -36.33 -8.31
CA GLN A 667 4.03 -35.48 -8.89
C GLN A 667 4.08 -34.21 -8.04
N THR A 668 5.27 -33.69 -7.80
CA THR A 668 5.45 -32.39 -7.17
C THR A 668 6.38 -31.59 -8.07
N THR A 669 5.97 -30.38 -8.43
CA THR A 669 6.89 -29.39 -8.99
C THR A 669 7.36 -28.49 -7.86
N ASP A 670 8.58 -27.95 -7.95
CA ASP A 670 9.05 -26.97 -6.97
C ASP A 670 8.05 -25.81 -6.93
N ASP A 671 7.40 -25.64 -5.78
CA ASP A 671 6.59 -24.47 -5.46
C ASP A 671 7.56 -23.46 -4.81
N PRO A 672 7.96 -22.39 -5.51
CA PRO A 672 8.95 -21.46 -4.99
C PRO A 672 8.54 -20.84 -3.64
N TYR A 673 7.24 -20.84 -3.32
CA TYR A 673 6.68 -20.19 -2.15
C TYR A 673 6.55 -21.10 -0.92
N GLN A 674 6.58 -22.44 -1.05
CA GLN A 674 6.60 -23.34 0.11
C GLN A 674 7.92 -23.31 0.90
N THR A 675 8.97 -22.66 0.37
CA THR A 675 10.19 -22.37 1.17
C THR A 675 10.03 -21.19 2.11
N VAL A 676 8.97 -20.38 1.97
CA VAL A 676 8.56 -19.39 2.96
C VAL A 676 7.88 -20.15 4.09
N ALA A 677 8.66 -20.49 5.12
CA ALA A 677 8.18 -21.25 6.27
C ALA A 677 6.88 -20.64 6.81
N TYR A 678 5.77 -21.39 6.71
CA TYR A 678 4.60 -21.12 7.54
C TYR A 678 5.10 -20.93 8.97
N GLY A 679 4.76 -19.79 9.58
CA GLY A 679 5.12 -19.47 10.95
C GLY A 679 4.85 -20.66 11.89
N PRO A 680 5.51 -20.70 13.06
CA PRO A 680 5.54 -21.87 13.92
C PRO A 680 4.14 -22.47 14.09
N SER A 681 4.00 -23.75 13.74
CA SER A 681 2.71 -24.46 13.77
C SER A 681 1.92 -24.16 15.03
N LEU A 682 0.59 -24.22 14.98
CA LEU A 682 -0.28 -24.02 16.15
C LEU A 682 0.18 -24.86 17.37
N ALA A 683 0.77 -26.04 17.13
CA ALA A 683 1.38 -26.90 18.15
C ALA A 683 2.62 -26.28 18.82
N SER A 684 3.44 -25.55 18.08
CA SER A 684 4.59 -24.79 18.59
C SER A 684 4.16 -23.61 19.45
N ILE A 685 3.13 -22.87 19.02
CA ILE A 685 2.52 -21.77 19.78
C ILE A 685 1.90 -22.30 21.08
N ILE A 686 1.15 -23.40 21.02
CA ILE A 686 0.61 -24.08 22.20
C ILE A 686 1.72 -24.53 23.15
N SER A 687 2.83 -25.05 22.63
CA SER A 687 3.98 -25.49 23.43
C SER A 687 4.63 -24.34 24.19
N ILE A 688 4.81 -23.18 23.53
CA ILE A 688 5.34 -21.95 24.13
C ILE A 688 4.39 -21.43 25.23
N PHE A 689 3.08 -21.42 24.98
CA PHE A 689 2.08 -21.05 25.99
C PHE A 689 2.08 -22.00 27.18
N THR A 690 2.22 -23.31 26.95
CA THR A 690 2.21 -24.33 28.00
C THR A 690 3.47 -24.23 28.88
N LEU A 691 4.63 -24.00 28.28
CA LEU A 691 5.90 -23.74 28.99
C LEU A 691 5.84 -22.45 29.82
N SER A 692 5.21 -21.40 29.28
CA SER A 692 5.03 -20.11 29.97
C SER A 692 4.09 -20.23 31.17
N LEU A 693 3.01 -21.00 31.04
CA LEU A 693 2.10 -21.35 32.14
C LEU A 693 2.78 -22.20 33.22
N LEU A 694 3.64 -23.14 32.83
CA LEU A 694 4.45 -23.94 33.77
C LEU A 694 5.47 -23.07 34.53
N ALA A 695 6.15 -22.14 33.85
CA ALA A 695 7.09 -21.21 34.46
C ALA A 695 6.39 -20.26 35.46
N MET A 696 5.23 -19.72 35.10
CA MET A 696 4.40 -18.90 35.99
C MET A 696 3.90 -19.69 37.21
N SER A 697 3.52 -20.95 37.00
CA SER A 697 3.11 -21.86 38.09
C SER A 697 4.27 -22.14 39.06
N ALA A 698 5.49 -22.34 38.54
CA ALA A 698 6.69 -22.53 39.35
C ALA A 698 7.05 -21.27 40.16
N LEU A 699 6.92 -20.09 39.57
CA LEU A 699 7.14 -18.80 40.25
C LEU A 699 6.09 -18.55 41.36
N ALA A 700 4.82 -18.88 41.12
CA ALA A 700 3.77 -18.78 42.13
C ALA A 700 3.98 -19.73 43.32
N ILE A 701 4.50 -20.95 43.08
CA ILE A 701 4.86 -21.91 44.13
C ILE A 701 6.06 -21.41 44.94
N LYS A 702 7.05 -20.77 44.30
CA LYS A 702 8.22 -20.19 44.97
C LYS A 702 7.84 -19.00 45.86
N LYS A 703 6.84 -18.20 45.47
CA LYS A 703 6.33 -17.05 46.24
C LYS A 703 5.46 -17.44 47.44
N ARG A 704 4.96 -18.69 47.51
CA ARG A 704 4.25 -19.24 48.68
C ARG A 704 5.16 -19.95 49.69
N ARG A 705 6.45 -20.10 49.38
CA ARG A 705 7.46 -20.69 50.27
C ARG A 705 8.41 -19.65 50.90
N LYS A 706 8.17 -18.37 50.64
CA LYS A 706 8.59 -17.25 51.48
C LYS A 706 7.34 -16.70 52.15
#